data_AF-A0AAV6TYV5-F1
#
_entry.id   AF-A0AAV6TYV5-F1
#
_cell.length_a   1.000
_cell.length_b   1.000
_cell.length_c   1.000
_cell.angle_alpha   90.00
_cell.angle_beta   90.00
_cell.angle_gamma   90.00
#
_symmetry.space_group_name_H-M   'P 1'
#
loop_
_entity.id
_entity.type
_entity.pdbx_description
1 polymer ?
#
loop_
_entity_poly.entity_id
_entity_poly.type
_entity_poly.pdbx_seq_one_letter_code
_entity_poly.pdbx_strand_id
1 'polypeptide(L)'
;MLQFTMEVKTWTGLRLSSGVTSTIKDFGFTTLTPVQAACIPVFLTKKDVAVEAITGSGKTLAFLVPMFEILLKYAPVKKHDIKAIIISPTRELAAQTAEIVDMFLKHIPEFTSILIIGGGSSSADIAKLSETGANIIVATPGRLEALFEIDKTLRIATHVKTLEILILDEADKLLEMGFERTINTILGYLPKQRLTGLFSATQTKEIEDLIRAGLRNPVCVSVKEKGSSKNSMQRTPSTLSNFYMVCEADKKLSTLVWFLLSKGASKFMVFFSTCASVDYMSFILKRFIKNIPVISMHGKMKKKRHNIFSEFKKYDSGILLCTDVMARGVDIPDVHWVIQFDPPSSASSFVHRCGRTARIGKTGNALLMLLPTEETFVNFLDVNQKVKLERIETPTVPDLTPKIKVLSSKNREIFEKGMRAFVSFVQFYMKHECSLLFRIKDLDLGQLANGYALIKMPRMPELNKKLPANFEPADVNFDEIPYSDKHREKQRKLRLKELQENPQSRKPISAKKEEWLKIKKERRSKKKLAKKRKLKSHEFSEKDLEELERDARLVKKFKKGKISKEEFDEEFVLDDELLSQDKKKKVAMSESEVKLQCYNRTCGQMFDPSTNESDSCTHHPGVPVFHDAYKSWSCCDKKTTDFTEFLNIKGCTTSYHSNVKPVEPEKPKEAKEVPSIPRPLEQQIVMERPDVNIPLVPLPHTVGSSLKPVLEKMLKEITLVPDEVNDGVVKLNTPCLNKGCREVYKGESSNAETCLYHEGTPIFHEGMKYWSCCVKRTTDFNSFLDQVGCTTGKHKWHKDNNVENKTKCRYDWHQTGNTVIVSVYSKCPLPDLSFVEANPVKLHIHIAFGKDKEVFDEELVLFGIVDIASCLVTYLGSKVEIKLKKAESVCWKSLASRDIMNISNMSI
;
A
#
# COMPACT_ATOMS: atom_id res chain seq x y z
N MET A 1 -24.78 1.43 -3.01
CA MET A 1 -25.21 2.05 -1.75
C MET A 1 -26.63 1.56 -1.49
N LEU A 2 -26.82 0.58 -0.61
CA LEU A 2 -28.15 0.19 -0.17
C LEU A 2 -28.52 1.07 1.03
N GLN A 3 -29.54 1.90 0.88
CA GLN A 3 -30.11 2.69 1.96
C GLN A 3 -31.02 1.74 2.75
N PHE A 4 -30.47 1.08 3.79
CA PHE A 4 -31.29 0.25 4.68
C PHE A 4 -32.20 1.16 5.51
N THR A 5 -33.51 0.99 5.34
CA THR A 5 -34.53 1.52 6.24
C THR A 5 -34.35 0.88 7.62
N MET A 6 -34.25 1.72 8.66
CA MET A 6 -33.93 1.32 10.03
C MET A 6 -35.14 0.65 10.72
N GLU A 7 -35.38 -0.64 10.47
CA GLU A 7 -36.51 -1.36 11.10
C GLU A 7 -36.19 -1.91 12.51
N VAL A 8 -34.91 -2.13 12.87
CA VAL A 8 -34.54 -2.67 14.19
C VAL A 8 -33.92 -1.59 15.07
N LYS A 9 -34.69 -1.08 16.06
CA LYS A 9 -34.23 -0.06 17.03
C LYS A 9 -33.88 -0.62 18.41
N THR A 10 -34.36 -1.82 18.74
CA THR A 10 -34.20 -2.44 20.07
C THR A 10 -33.38 -3.73 20.00
N TRP A 11 -32.66 -4.04 21.08
CA TRP A 11 -31.91 -5.29 21.22
C TRP A 11 -32.79 -6.54 21.12
N THR A 12 -34.04 -6.46 21.57
CA THR A 12 -35.02 -7.55 21.51
C THR A 12 -35.38 -7.96 20.08
N GLY A 13 -35.32 -7.02 19.12
CA GLY A 13 -35.61 -7.31 17.71
C GLY A 13 -34.55 -8.17 17.01
N LEU A 14 -33.36 -8.33 17.60
CA LEU A 14 -32.23 -9.06 17.01
C LEU A 14 -32.27 -10.58 17.27
N ARG A 15 -33.23 -11.08 18.07
CA ARG A 15 -33.36 -12.51 18.44
C ARG A 15 -32.03 -13.15 18.88
N LEU A 16 -31.32 -12.48 19.78
CA LEU A 16 -30.01 -12.92 20.28
C LEU A 16 -30.16 -14.03 21.34
N SER A 17 -29.11 -14.83 21.49
CA SER A 17 -28.99 -15.83 22.56
C SER A 17 -29.05 -15.21 23.97
N SER A 18 -29.40 -16.04 24.96
CA SER A 18 -29.56 -15.60 26.36
C SER A 18 -28.26 -15.05 26.94
N GLY A 19 -27.12 -15.70 26.69
CA GLY A 19 -25.81 -15.24 27.17
C GLY A 19 -25.46 -13.84 26.68
N VAL A 20 -25.60 -13.60 25.37
CA VAL A 20 -25.35 -12.28 24.75
C VAL A 20 -26.32 -11.23 25.29
N THR A 21 -27.59 -11.58 25.44
CA THR A 21 -28.62 -10.65 25.94
C THR A 21 -28.40 -10.28 27.42
N SER A 22 -27.95 -11.22 28.25
CA SER A 22 -27.59 -10.96 29.65
C SER A 22 -26.42 -9.99 29.75
N THR A 23 -25.36 -10.15 28.95
CA THR A 23 -24.25 -9.20 28.95
C THR A 23 -24.69 -7.79 28.54
N ILE A 24 -25.58 -7.67 27.55
CA ILE A 24 -26.11 -6.36 27.12
C ILE A 24 -26.92 -5.70 28.24
N LYS A 25 -27.69 -6.48 29.02
CA LYS A 25 -28.40 -5.98 30.20
C LYS A 25 -27.45 -5.49 31.28
N ASP A 26 -26.36 -6.20 31.54
CA ASP A 26 -25.33 -5.78 32.51
C ASP A 26 -24.67 -4.46 32.12
N PHE A 27 -24.52 -4.19 30.82
CA PHE A 27 -24.06 -2.90 30.34
C PHE A 27 -25.07 -1.76 30.53
N GLY A 28 -26.35 -2.07 30.77
CA GLY A 28 -27.42 -1.08 30.94
C GLY A 28 -27.86 -0.38 29.65
N PHE A 29 -27.51 -0.90 28.47
CA PHE A 29 -27.88 -0.29 27.19
C PHE A 29 -29.29 -0.69 26.77
N THR A 30 -30.22 0.27 26.73
CA THR A 30 -31.62 0.03 26.37
C THR A 30 -31.90 0.02 24.86
N THR A 31 -31.15 0.81 24.08
CA THR A 31 -31.35 0.98 22.63
C THR A 31 -30.08 0.78 21.83
N LEU A 32 -30.22 0.37 20.56
CA LEU A 32 -29.11 0.23 19.62
C LEU A 32 -28.62 1.60 19.12
N THR A 33 -27.31 1.78 18.98
CA THR A 33 -26.78 2.94 18.26
C THR A 33 -27.00 2.78 16.74
N PRO A 34 -27.00 3.88 15.95
CA PRO A 34 -27.23 3.79 14.51
C PRO A 34 -26.25 2.85 13.77
N VAL A 35 -24.98 2.81 14.18
CA VAL A 35 -23.99 1.86 13.62
C VAL A 35 -24.29 0.42 14.03
N GLN A 36 -24.75 0.18 15.25
CA GLN A 36 -25.13 -1.16 15.72
C GLN A 36 -26.36 -1.67 14.96
N ALA A 37 -27.39 -0.83 14.81
CA ALA A 37 -28.61 -1.18 14.07
C ALA A 37 -28.33 -1.48 12.59
N ALA A 38 -27.40 -0.77 11.96
CA ALA A 38 -27.03 -1.01 10.56
C ALA A 38 -26.07 -2.19 10.36
N CYS A 39 -25.14 -2.41 11.30
CA CYS A 39 -24.09 -3.42 11.18
C CYS A 39 -24.53 -4.81 11.67
N ILE A 40 -25.14 -4.90 12.85
CA ILE A 40 -25.37 -6.19 13.52
C ILE A 40 -26.23 -7.13 12.68
N PRO A 41 -27.40 -6.72 12.13
CA PRO A 41 -28.23 -7.62 11.32
C PRO A 41 -27.49 -8.14 10.08
N VAL A 42 -26.76 -7.26 9.38
CA VAL A 42 -25.99 -7.63 8.19
C VAL A 42 -24.90 -8.63 8.55
N PHE A 43 -24.18 -8.38 9.65
CA PHE A 43 -23.08 -9.23 10.04
C PHE A 43 -23.55 -10.62 10.51
N LEU A 44 -24.72 -10.70 11.17
CA LEU A 44 -25.39 -11.96 11.52
C LEU A 44 -25.79 -12.80 10.30
N THR A 45 -26.00 -12.20 9.12
CA THR A 45 -26.24 -12.94 7.86
C THR A 45 -24.99 -13.57 7.26
N LYS A 46 -23.86 -13.58 7.99
CA LYS A 46 -22.56 -14.14 7.57
C LYS A 46 -21.98 -13.49 6.30
N LYS A 47 -22.22 -12.19 6.12
CA LYS A 47 -21.59 -11.39 5.06
C LYS A 47 -20.44 -10.57 5.63
N ASP A 48 -19.34 -10.47 4.88
CA ASP A 48 -18.25 -9.55 5.22
C ASP A 48 -18.78 -8.12 5.31
N VAL A 49 -18.29 -7.34 6.28
CA VAL A 49 -18.74 -5.97 6.50
C VAL A 49 -17.56 -5.01 6.50
N ALA A 50 -17.72 -3.88 5.84
CA ALA A 50 -16.82 -2.74 5.95
C ALA A 50 -17.62 -1.57 6.53
N VAL A 51 -17.35 -1.24 7.78
CA VAL A 51 -18.14 -0.28 8.56
C VAL A 51 -17.35 1.00 8.76
N GLU A 52 -17.90 2.08 8.22
CA GLU A 52 -17.45 3.45 8.44
C GLU A 52 -18.43 4.14 9.40
N ALA A 53 -17.95 4.48 10.59
CA ALA A 53 -18.74 5.23 11.57
C ALA A 53 -17.85 6.09 12.46
N ILE A 54 -18.38 7.23 12.90
CA ILE A 54 -17.66 8.20 13.74
C ILE A 54 -17.06 7.56 15.01
N THR A 55 -16.01 8.17 15.56
CA THR A 55 -15.41 7.74 16.84
C THR A 55 -16.44 7.86 17.96
N GLY A 56 -16.50 6.88 18.86
CA GLY A 56 -17.46 6.89 19.98
C GLY A 56 -18.90 6.50 19.63
N SER A 57 -19.17 6.01 18.40
CA SER A 57 -20.50 5.55 17.96
C SER A 57 -20.92 4.17 18.49
N GLY A 58 -20.06 3.49 19.27
CA GLY A 58 -20.35 2.14 19.78
C GLY A 58 -19.97 1.01 18.81
N LYS A 59 -18.96 1.22 17.94
CA LYS A 59 -18.43 0.22 16.99
C LYS A 59 -18.03 -1.11 17.65
N THR A 60 -17.50 -1.08 18.87
CA THR A 60 -17.03 -2.28 19.57
C THR A 60 -18.13 -3.30 19.77
N LEU A 61 -19.30 -2.89 20.26
CA LEU A 61 -20.46 -3.79 20.37
C LEU A 61 -21.04 -4.17 19.01
N ALA A 62 -20.87 -3.33 17.98
CA ALA A 62 -21.35 -3.62 16.63
C ALA A 62 -20.66 -4.84 16.00
N PHE A 63 -19.43 -5.18 16.41
CA PHE A 63 -18.77 -6.42 15.99
C PHE A 63 -18.75 -7.53 17.05
N LEU A 64 -18.67 -7.20 18.34
CA LEU A 64 -18.61 -8.22 19.39
C LEU A 64 -19.92 -9.01 19.52
N VAL A 65 -21.07 -8.32 19.50
CA VAL A 65 -22.39 -8.95 19.62
C VAL A 65 -22.61 -10.02 18.53
N PRO A 66 -22.49 -9.69 17.22
CA PRO A 66 -22.64 -10.68 16.18
C PRO A 66 -21.52 -11.73 16.18
N MET A 67 -20.30 -11.38 16.60
CA MET A 67 -19.22 -12.37 16.74
C MET A 67 -19.60 -13.47 17.72
N PHE A 68 -20.01 -13.12 18.95
CA PHE A 68 -20.40 -14.10 19.97
C PHE A 68 -21.62 -14.93 19.54
N GLU A 69 -22.64 -14.29 18.95
CA GLU A 69 -23.83 -14.97 18.46
C GLU A 69 -23.51 -16.00 17.36
N ILE A 70 -22.56 -15.69 16.47
CA ILE A 70 -22.11 -16.64 15.44
C ILE A 70 -21.27 -17.75 16.08
N LEU A 71 -20.35 -17.42 16.99
CA LEU A 71 -19.47 -18.40 17.63
C LEU A 71 -20.26 -19.44 18.43
N LEU A 72 -21.32 -19.04 19.13
CA LEU A 72 -22.21 -19.94 19.89
C LEU A 72 -22.77 -21.10 19.06
N LYS A 73 -22.94 -20.92 17.74
CA LYS A 73 -23.40 -21.98 16.81
C LYS A 73 -22.36 -23.07 16.57
N TYR A 74 -21.11 -22.83 16.95
CA TYR A 74 -20.00 -23.77 16.83
C TYR A 74 -19.58 -24.37 18.18
N ALA A 75 -20.25 -24.00 19.28
CA ALA A 75 -19.98 -24.55 20.60
C ALA A 75 -20.47 -26.01 20.72
N PRO A 76 -19.77 -26.88 21.50
CA PRO A 76 -18.52 -26.62 22.21
C PRO A 76 -17.29 -26.67 21.29
N VAL A 77 -16.32 -25.79 21.51
CA VAL A 77 -15.07 -25.71 20.74
C VAL A 77 -13.91 -26.31 21.53
N LYS A 78 -12.96 -26.95 20.85
CA LYS A 78 -11.75 -27.46 21.51
C LYS A 78 -10.94 -26.31 22.11
N LYS A 79 -10.29 -26.58 23.24
CA LYS A 79 -9.52 -25.60 24.01
C LYS A 79 -8.49 -24.79 23.20
N HIS A 80 -7.87 -25.39 22.19
CA HIS A 80 -6.86 -24.72 21.35
C HIS A 80 -7.36 -24.30 19.97
N ASP A 81 -8.63 -24.54 19.62
CA ASP A 81 -9.15 -24.15 18.31
C ASP A 81 -9.55 -22.67 18.32
N ILE A 82 -8.79 -21.86 17.57
CA ILE A 82 -8.98 -20.41 17.48
C ILE A 82 -10.06 -20.13 16.44
N LYS A 83 -11.20 -19.59 16.90
CA LYS A 83 -12.37 -19.28 16.07
C LYS A 83 -12.51 -17.81 15.71
N ALA A 84 -12.02 -16.91 16.55
CA ALA A 84 -12.05 -15.48 16.28
C ALA A 84 -10.72 -14.78 16.59
N ILE A 85 -10.33 -13.84 15.73
CA ILE A 85 -9.17 -12.96 15.94
C ILE A 85 -9.63 -11.51 15.78
N ILE A 86 -9.31 -10.67 16.77
CA ILE A 86 -9.52 -9.23 16.76
C ILE A 86 -8.16 -8.55 16.74
N ILE A 87 -7.90 -7.76 15.70
CA ILE A 87 -6.64 -7.02 15.53
C ILE A 87 -6.91 -5.53 15.77
N SER A 88 -6.23 -4.97 16.76
CA SER A 88 -6.28 -3.53 17.09
C SER A 88 -4.91 -2.88 16.96
N PRO A 89 -4.81 -1.60 16.52
CA PRO A 89 -3.54 -0.93 16.22
C PRO A 89 -2.69 -0.62 17.45
N THR A 90 -3.32 -0.36 18.59
CA THR A 90 -2.64 0.03 19.83
C THR A 90 -2.86 -1.00 20.93
N ARG A 91 -1.93 -1.06 21.88
CA ARG A 91 -1.99 -1.99 23.01
C ARG A 91 -3.15 -1.65 23.94
N GLU A 92 -3.38 -0.35 24.12
CA GLU A 92 -4.43 0.19 24.96
C GLU A 92 -5.82 -0.16 24.41
N LEU A 93 -6.04 -0.03 23.11
CA LEU A 93 -7.30 -0.43 22.47
C LEU A 93 -7.51 -1.95 22.54
N ALA A 94 -6.48 -2.75 22.25
CA ALA A 94 -6.57 -4.20 22.37
C ALA A 94 -6.95 -4.65 23.79
N ALA A 95 -6.34 -4.05 24.82
CA ALA A 95 -6.67 -4.33 26.21
C ALA A 95 -8.12 -3.95 26.55
N GLN A 96 -8.58 -2.79 26.10
CA GLN A 96 -9.97 -2.35 26.30
C GLN A 96 -10.97 -3.31 25.62
N THR A 97 -10.68 -3.77 24.42
CA THR A 97 -11.55 -4.75 23.74
C THR A 97 -11.54 -6.09 24.46
N ALA A 98 -10.40 -6.53 25.00
CA ALA A 98 -10.31 -7.74 25.81
C ALA A 98 -11.13 -7.63 27.11
N GLU A 99 -11.09 -6.50 27.81
CA GLU A 99 -11.95 -6.27 29.00
C GLU A 99 -13.44 -6.43 28.67
N ILE A 100 -13.86 -5.99 27.48
CA ILE A 100 -15.25 -6.15 27.01
C ILE A 100 -15.54 -7.60 26.66
N VAL A 101 -14.62 -8.28 25.97
CA VAL A 101 -14.73 -9.73 25.67
C VAL A 101 -14.88 -10.54 26.97
N ASP A 102 -14.11 -10.23 28.01
CA ASP A 102 -14.18 -10.93 29.30
C ASP A 102 -15.55 -10.79 29.97
N MET A 103 -16.27 -9.67 29.76
CA MET A 103 -17.64 -9.51 30.25
C MET A 103 -18.64 -10.43 29.53
N PHE A 104 -18.46 -10.65 28.22
CA PHE A 104 -19.26 -11.63 27.49
C PHE A 104 -18.97 -13.06 27.98
N LEU A 105 -17.70 -13.39 28.22
CA LEU A 105 -17.30 -14.71 28.70
C LEU A 105 -17.86 -15.09 30.07
N LYS A 106 -18.23 -14.11 30.92
CA LYS A 106 -18.95 -14.39 32.18
C LYS A 106 -20.28 -15.10 31.96
N HIS A 107 -20.96 -14.79 30.86
CA HIS A 107 -22.26 -15.35 30.49
C HIS A 107 -22.17 -16.42 29.39
N ILE A 108 -20.97 -16.62 28.83
CA ILE A 108 -20.68 -17.55 27.74
C ILE A 108 -19.37 -18.30 28.07
N PRO A 109 -19.38 -19.19 29.08
CA PRO A 109 -18.18 -19.88 29.57
C PRO A 109 -17.63 -20.95 28.62
N GLU A 110 -18.32 -21.23 27.51
CA GLU A 110 -17.91 -22.22 26.49
C GLU A 110 -16.68 -21.79 25.68
N PHE A 111 -16.27 -20.52 25.77
CA PHE A 111 -15.12 -19.97 25.07
C PHE A 111 -14.07 -19.41 26.03
N THR A 112 -12.82 -19.44 25.60
CA THR A 112 -11.72 -18.74 26.27
C THR A 112 -11.16 -17.61 25.39
N SER A 113 -10.69 -16.54 26.02
CA SER A 113 -9.98 -15.45 25.33
C SER A 113 -8.55 -15.27 25.83
N ILE A 114 -7.69 -14.72 24.97
CA ILE A 114 -6.34 -14.29 25.35
C ILE A 114 -5.99 -12.94 24.72
N LEU A 115 -5.30 -12.11 25.50
CA LEU A 115 -4.77 -10.82 25.07
C LEU A 115 -3.28 -10.95 24.68
N ILE A 116 -2.96 -10.71 23.40
CA ILE A 116 -1.61 -10.83 22.84
C ILE A 116 -1.11 -9.45 22.37
N ILE A 117 -0.40 -8.75 23.27
CA ILE A 117 0.10 -7.39 23.01
C ILE A 117 1.60 -7.26 23.23
N GLY A 118 2.24 -6.35 22.50
CA GLY A 118 3.68 -6.13 22.65
C GLY A 118 4.06 -5.64 24.06
N GLY A 119 5.33 -5.81 24.45
CA GLY A 119 5.88 -5.31 25.71
C GLY A 119 6.05 -6.36 26.82
N GLY A 120 5.39 -7.51 26.70
CA GLY A 120 5.68 -8.74 27.46
C GLY A 120 6.65 -9.68 26.75
N SER A 121 6.99 -10.81 27.37
CA SER A 121 7.86 -11.85 26.80
C SER A 121 7.06 -12.86 25.96
N SER A 122 7.53 -13.22 24.76
CA SER A 122 6.78 -14.11 23.84
C SER A 122 6.57 -15.49 24.45
N SER A 123 7.55 -15.95 25.21
CA SER A 123 7.51 -17.21 25.94
C SER A 123 6.39 -17.25 26.99
N ALA A 124 6.08 -16.13 27.67
CA ALA A 124 4.97 -16.07 28.62
C ALA A 124 3.61 -16.15 27.91
N ASP A 125 3.48 -15.53 26.74
CA ASP A 125 2.24 -15.60 25.95
C ASP A 125 1.99 -17.03 25.44
N ILE A 126 3.05 -17.71 25.00
CA ILE A 126 3.00 -19.13 24.58
C ILE A 126 2.62 -20.04 25.75
N ALA A 127 3.24 -19.85 26.92
CA ALA A 127 2.91 -20.62 28.12
C ALA A 127 1.45 -20.43 28.54
N LYS A 128 0.96 -19.18 28.56
CA LYS A 128 -0.46 -18.89 28.83
C LYS A 128 -1.39 -19.53 27.82
N LEU A 129 -1.05 -19.46 26.53
CA LEU A 129 -1.85 -20.08 25.47
C LEU A 129 -1.91 -21.61 25.60
N SER A 130 -0.80 -22.23 26.02
CA SER A 130 -0.73 -23.66 26.32
C SER A 130 -1.60 -24.04 27.52
N GLU A 131 -1.59 -23.22 28.57
CA GLU A 131 -2.31 -23.52 29.83
C GLU A 131 -3.82 -23.23 29.72
N THR A 132 -4.19 -22.05 29.21
CA THR A 132 -5.59 -21.58 29.18
C THR A 132 -6.32 -21.98 27.91
N GLY A 133 -5.60 -22.23 26.80
CA GLY A 133 -6.21 -22.29 25.48
C GLY A 133 -6.67 -20.91 25.00
N ALA A 134 -7.07 -20.81 23.73
CA ALA A 134 -7.68 -19.59 23.23
C ALA A 134 -8.61 -19.88 22.06
N ASN A 135 -9.90 -19.65 22.26
CA ASN A 135 -10.87 -19.64 21.16
C ASN A 135 -10.95 -18.26 20.51
N ILE A 136 -10.72 -17.20 21.30
CA ILE A 136 -10.76 -15.80 20.87
C ILE A 136 -9.40 -15.15 21.16
N ILE A 137 -8.78 -14.55 20.16
CA ILE A 137 -7.53 -13.80 20.33
C ILE A 137 -7.81 -12.32 20.11
N VAL A 138 -7.43 -11.48 21.08
CA VAL A 138 -7.36 -10.02 20.92
C VAL A 138 -5.90 -9.61 20.88
N ALA A 139 -5.44 -8.98 19.80
CA ALA A 139 -4.01 -8.78 19.59
C ALA A 139 -3.62 -7.50 18.87
N THR A 140 -2.35 -7.09 19.08
CA THR A 140 -1.68 -6.10 18.21
C THR A 140 -0.93 -6.79 17.08
N PRO A 141 -0.93 -6.25 15.83
CA PRO A 141 -0.41 -6.93 14.65
C PRO A 141 1.00 -7.50 14.81
N GLY A 142 1.98 -6.65 15.19
CA GLY A 142 3.37 -7.08 15.26
C GLY A 142 3.66 -8.13 16.34
N ARG A 143 2.82 -8.22 17.38
CA ARG A 143 2.95 -9.28 18.40
C ARG A 143 2.35 -10.59 17.91
N LEU A 144 1.22 -10.52 17.23
CA LEU A 144 0.55 -11.69 16.63
C LEU A 144 1.41 -12.33 15.54
N GLU A 145 2.01 -11.53 14.65
CA GLU A 145 2.96 -12.00 13.63
C GLU A 145 4.16 -12.70 14.28
N ALA A 146 4.79 -12.09 15.29
CA ALA A 146 5.90 -12.71 16.01
C ALA A 146 5.51 -14.03 16.69
N LEU A 147 4.26 -14.15 17.16
CA LEU A 147 3.76 -15.40 17.73
C LEU A 147 3.64 -16.50 16.66
N PHE A 148 3.15 -16.17 15.47
CA PHE A 148 3.09 -17.11 14.34
C PHE A 148 4.48 -17.52 13.81
N GLU A 149 5.48 -16.64 13.86
CA GLU A 149 6.85 -16.93 13.42
C GLU A 149 7.64 -17.80 14.42
N ILE A 150 7.51 -17.51 15.72
CA ILE A 150 8.30 -18.17 16.78
C ILE A 150 7.79 -19.58 17.05
N ASP A 151 6.48 -19.81 16.89
CA ASP A 151 5.86 -21.03 17.38
C ASP A 151 6.10 -22.25 16.47
N LYS A 152 7.23 -22.92 16.69
CA LYS A 152 7.51 -24.27 16.18
C LYS A 152 6.91 -25.38 17.06
N THR A 153 6.39 -25.03 18.24
CA THR A 153 6.06 -25.97 19.33
C THR A 153 4.57 -26.27 19.48
N LEU A 154 3.71 -25.25 19.61
CA LEU A 154 2.25 -25.38 19.74
C LEU A 154 1.55 -25.49 18.38
N ARG A 155 2.27 -25.22 17.28
CA ARG A 155 1.71 -25.17 15.92
C ARG A 155 0.46 -24.29 15.87
N ILE A 156 0.49 -23.09 16.44
CA ILE A 156 -0.62 -22.12 16.43
C ILE A 156 -1.18 -21.88 15.02
N ALA A 157 -0.32 -21.94 13.98
CA ALA A 157 -0.73 -21.89 12.58
C ALA A 157 -1.72 -23.00 12.17
N THR A 158 -1.72 -24.14 12.85
CA THR A 158 -2.69 -25.23 12.65
C THR A 158 -4.02 -24.96 13.36
N HIS A 159 -3.98 -24.30 14.52
CA HIS A 159 -5.14 -23.93 15.32
C HIS A 159 -5.97 -22.80 14.71
N VAL A 160 -5.35 -21.91 13.93
CA VAL A 160 -6.05 -20.84 13.19
C VAL A 160 -6.69 -21.32 11.88
N LYS A 161 -6.48 -22.56 11.45
CA LYS A 161 -7.11 -23.09 10.22
C LYS A 161 -8.63 -23.16 10.30
N THR A 162 -9.18 -23.25 11.52
CA THR A 162 -10.62 -23.30 11.77
C THR A 162 -11.21 -21.96 12.15
N LEU A 163 -10.47 -20.86 11.90
CA LEU A 163 -10.91 -19.50 12.17
C LEU A 163 -12.16 -19.16 11.35
N GLU A 164 -13.21 -18.76 12.03
CA GLU A 164 -14.47 -18.35 11.43
C GLU A 164 -14.54 -16.83 11.26
N ILE A 165 -13.98 -16.05 12.19
CA ILE A 165 -14.16 -14.59 12.23
C ILE A 165 -12.83 -13.85 12.37
N LEU A 166 -12.61 -12.85 11.52
CA LEU A 166 -11.52 -11.87 11.63
C LEU A 166 -12.09 -10.47 11.75
N ILE A 167 -11.73 -9.75 12.81
CA ILE A 167 -12.07 -8.33 12.99
C ILE A 167 -10.82 -7.48 12.87
N LEU A 168 -10.87 -6.46 12.01
CA LEU A 168 -9.87 -5.41 11.90
C LEU A 168 -10.45 -4.12 12.49
N ASP A 169 -10.04 -3.78 13.71
CA ASP A 169 -10.50 -2.58 14.42
C ASP A 169 -9.57 -1.39 14.15
N GLU A 170 -10.14 -0.20 13.97
CA GLU A 170 -9.45 1.03 13.52
C GLU A 170 -8.51 0.77 12.32
N ALA A 171 -9.07 0.20 11.24
CA ALA A 171 -8.31 -0.30 10.09
C ALA A 171 -7.51 0.78 9.33
N ASP A 172 -8.00 2.03 9.33
CA ASP A 172 -7.26 3.21 8.86
C ASP A 172 -5.90 3.33 9.57
N LYS A 173 -5.88 3.11 10.89
CA LYS A 173 -4.66 3.28 11.68
C LYS A 173 -3.68 2.13 11.46
N LEU A 174 -4.21 0.93 11.29
CA LEU A 174 -3.40 -0.23 10.93
C LEU A 174 -2.57 0.03 9.67
N LEU A 175 -3.17 0.68 8.67
CA LEU A 175 -2.48 1.06 7.43
C LEU A 175 -1.51 2.24 7.63
N GLU A 176 -1.95 3.35 8.26
CA GLU A 176 -1.11 4.53 8.51
C GLU A 176 0.18 4.21 9.29
N MET A 177 0.13 3.27 10.24
CA MET A 177 1.29 2.88 11.05
C MET A 177 2.29 2.01 10.28
N GLY A 178 1.99 1.69 9.02
CA GLY A 178 2.82 0.82 8.18
C GLY A 178 2.71 -0.66 8.57
N PHE A 179 1.63 -1.08 9.24
CA PHE A 179 1.39 -2.50 9.55
C PHE A 179 0.83 -3.28 8.36
N GLU A 180 0.64 -2.67 7.20
CA GLU A 180 0.16 -3.32 5.98
C GLU A 180 0.90 -4.63 5.67
N ARG A 181 2.25 -4.63 5.76
CA ARG A 181 3.04 -5.84 5.56
C ARG A 181 2.76 -6.91 6.60
N THR A 182 2.77 -6.54 7.87
CA THR A 182 2.47 -7.42 8.99
C THR A 182 1.06 -8.02 8.87
N ILE A 183 0.08 -7.24 8.44
CA ILE A 183 -1.30 -7.71 8.23
C ILE A 183 -1.33 -8.70 7.07
N ASN A 184 -0.69 -8.39 5.94
CA ASN A 184 -0.60 -9.33 4.83
C ASN A 184 0.10 -10.65 5.21
N THR A 185 1.14 -10.59 6.05
CA THR A 185 1.76 -11.79 6.64
C THR A 185 0.75 -12.58 7.46
N ILE A 186 0.05 -11.93 8.40
CA ILE A 186 -0.98 -12.55 9.25
C ILE A 186 -2.06 -13.20 8.39
N LEU A 187 -2.62 -12.47 7.42
CA LEU A 187 -3.64 -12.95 6.49
C LEU A 187 -3.17 -14.19 5.69
N GLY A 188 -1.87 -14.33 5.44
CA GLY A 188 -1.28 -15.50 4.80
C GLY A 188 -1.36 -16.79 5.64
N TYR A 189 -1.45 -16.68 6.97
CA TYR A 189 -1.66 -17.82 7.87
C TYR A 189 -3.14 -18.18 8.05
N LEU A 190 -4.06 -17.24 7.80
CA LEU A 190 -5.49 -17.42 8.06
C LEU A 190 -6.21 -18.09 6.89
N PRO A 191 -7.29 -18.87 7.14
CA PRO A 191 -8.08 -19.49 6.09
C PRO A 191 -8.74 -18.43 5.20
N LYS A 192 -8.86 -18.72 3.88
CA LYS A 192 -9.53 -17.84 2.91
C LYS A 192 -11.05 -17.80 3.10
N GLN A 193 -11.64 -18.89 3.59
CA GLN A 193 -13.04 -18.95 4.00
C GLN A 193 -13.12 -18.54 5.46
N ARG A 194 -13.43 -17.27 5.70
CA ARG A 194 -13.68 -16.67 7.00
C ARG A 194 -14.55 -15.44 6.81
N LEU A 195 -15.31 -15.08 7.83
CA LEU A 195 -16.07 -13.86 7.91
C LEU A 195 -15.14 -12.72 8.36
N THR A 196 -15.05 -11.64 7.59
CA THR A 196 -14.19 -10.50 7.89
C THR A 196 -15.01 -9.24 8.16
N GLY A 197 -14.78 -8.62 9.31
CA GLY A 197 -15.34 -7.33 9.69
C GLY A 197 -14.26 -6.26 9.77
N LEU A 198 -14.35 -5.24 8.91
CA LEU A 198 -13.44 -4.09 8.90
C LEU A 198 -14.15 -2.89 9.51
N PHE A 199 -13.57 -2.29 10.54
CA PHE A 199 -14.15 -1.15 11.25
C PHE A 199 -13.18 0.04 11.20
N SER A 200 -13.66 1.19 10.74
CA SER A 200 -12.88 2.42 10.70
C SER A 200 -13.73 3.65 10.96
N ALA A 201 -13.10 4.74 11.41
CA ALA A 201 -13.73 6.05 11.52
C ALA A 201 -13.62 6.91 10.26
N THR A 202 -12.72 6.58 9.32
CA THR A 202 -12.49 7.39 8.13
C THR A 202 -12.44 6.51 6.88
N GLN A 203 -12.90 7.03 5.75
CA GLN A 203 -12.72 6.41 4.44
C GLN A 203 -11.48 7.01 3.76
N THR A 204 -10.42 6.21 3.65
CA THR A 204 -9.23 6.54 2.84
C THR A 204 -9.11 5.58 1.65
N LYS A 205 -8.36 5.98 0.61
CA LYS A 205 -8.14 5.13 -0.56
C LYS A 205 -7.43 3.83 -0.20
N GLU A 206 -6.49 3.87 0.75
CA GLU A 206 -5.78 2.66 1.19
C GLU A 206 -6.73 1.66 1.86
N ILE A 207 -7.77 2.13 2.55
CA ILE A 207 -8.79 1.26 3.15
C ILE A 207 -9.63 0.62 2.05
N GLU A 208 -9.99 1.35 0.99
CA GLU A 208 -10.70 0.74 -0.14
C GLU A 208 -9.88 -0.34 -0.83
N ASP A 209 -8.57 -0.13 -0.96
CA ASP A 209 -7.64 -1.13 -1.49
C ASP A 209 -7.54 -2.35 -0.56
N LEU A 210 -7.49 -2.14 0.76
CA LEU A 210 -7.53 -3.20 1.77
C LEU A 210 -8.86 -3.97 1.71
N ILE A 211 -9.99 -3.28 1.50
CA ILE A 211 -11.30 -3.90 1.32
C ILE A 211 -11.29 -4.80 0.08
N ARG A 212 -10.77 -4.32 -1.05
CA ARG A 212 -10.70 -5.10 -2.30
C ARG A 212 -9.75 -6.30 -2.20
N ALA A 213 -8.68 -6.19 -1.42
CA ALA A 213 -7.69 -7.26 -1.28
C ALA A 213 -8.06 -8.29 -0.20
N GLY A 214 -8.75 -7.86 0.87
CA GLY A 214 -8.90 -8.65 2.09
C GLY A 214 -10.31 -9.19 2.38
N LEU A 215 -11.36 -8.64 1.76
CA LEU A 215 -12.76 -9.00 2.02
C LEU A 215 -13.43 -9.65 0.80
N ARG A 216 -14.37 -10.56 1.03
CA ARG A 216 -15.17 -11.25 0.01
C ARG A 216 -16.57 -10.65 -0.08
N ASN A 217 -16.84 -9.93 -1.17
CA ASN A 217 -18.13 -9.27 -1.43
C ASN A 217 -18.69 -8.51 -0.20
N PRO A 218 -17.91 -7.57 0.36
CA PRO A 218 -18.27 -6.92 1.60
C PRO A 218 -19.47 -5.99 1.44
N VAL A 219 -20.34 -5.97 2.45
CA VAL A 219 -21.37 -4.94 2.60
C VAL A 219 -20.73 -3.71 3.24
N CYS A 220 -20.64 -2.63 2.46
CA CYS A 220 -20.17 -1.35 2.98
C CYS A 220 -21.30 -0.63 3.72
N VAL A 221 -21.14 -0.47 5.03
CA VAL A 221 -22.06 0.28 5.91
C VAL A 221 -21.40 1.61 6.26
N SER A 222 -21.96 2.71 5.81
CA SER A 222 -21.48 4.06 6.16
C SER A 222 -22.58 4.79 6.93
N VAL A 223 -22.34 5.03 8.22
CA VAL A 223 -23.28 5.73 9.10
C VAL A 223 -22.77 7.15 9.31
N LYS A 224 -23.51 8.10 8.74
CA LYS A 224 -23.17 9.53 8.74
C LYS A 224 -24.21 10.30 9.56
N GLU A 225 -23.76 11.22 10.41
CA GLU A 225 -24.64 12.09 11.18
C GLU A 225 -25.09 13.27 10.29
N LYS A 226 -26.39 13.58 10.27
CA LYS A 226 -26.92 14.75 9.53
C LYS A 226 -26.64 16.02 10.35
N GLY A 227 -25.80 16.91 9.84
CA GLY A 227 -25.60 18.24 10.44
C GLY A 227 -26.85 19.12 10.29
N SER A 228 -26.98 20.14 11.14
CA SER A 228 -28.14 21.05 11.25
C SER A 228 -28.43 21.91 10.00
N SER A 229 -27.65 21.78 8.92
CA SER A 229 -27.89 22.47 7.65
C SER A 229 -28.05 21.42 6.54
N LYS A 230 -29.09 21.54 5.71
CA LYS A 230 -29.54 20.53 4.72
C LYS A 230 -28.47 20.05 3.72
N ASN A 231 -27.28 20.67 3.68
CA ASN A 231 -26.14 20.30 2.82
C ASN A 231 -24.77 20.15 3.55
N SER A 232 -24.66 20.25 4.88
CA SER A 232 -23.36 20.14 5.57
C SER A 232 -23.14 18.75 6.18
N MET A 233 -22.32 17.94 5.51
CA MET A 233 -21.90 16.60 5.94
C MET A 233 -20.73 16.71 6.95
N GLN A 234 -20.96 16.48 8.24
CA GLN A 234 -19.91 16.56 9.29
C GLN A 234 -19.35 15.17 9.62
N ARG A 235 -18.02 15.07 9.78
CA ARG A 235 -17.31 13.84 10.22
C ARG A 235 -17.08 13.77 11.74
N THR A 236 -17.41 14.84 12.46
CA THR A 236 -17.36 14.93 13.92
C THR A 236 -18.76 14.74 14.53
N PRO A 237 -18.86 14.27 15.79
CA PRO A 237 -20.14 14.20 16.50
C PRO A 237 -20.85 15.56 16.53
N SER A 238 -22.17 15.59 16.39
CA SER A 238 -22.97 16.83 16.43
C SER A 238 -22.88 17.59 17.76
N THR A 239 -22.64 16.88 18.86
CA THR A 239 -22.47 17.45 20.21
C THR A 239 -21.05 17.96 20.49
N LEU A 240 -20.14 17.90 19.51
CA LEU A 240 -18.77 18.38 19.61
C LEU A 240 -18.65 19.82 19.10
N SER A 241 -18.27 20.73 19.99
CA SER A 241 -17.89 22.10 19.61
C SER A 241 -16.38 22.17 19.34
N ASN A 242 -16.01 22.58 18.13
CA ASN A 242 -14.60 22.69 17.72
C ASN A 242 -14.19 24.16 17.68
N PHE A 243 -13.13 24.49 18.41
CA PHE A 243 -12.59 25.83 18.54
C PHE A 243 -11.14 25.88 18.09
N TYR A 244 -10.68 27.06 17.69
CA TYR A 244 -9.26 27.34 17.48
C TYR A 244 -8.83 28.67 18.10
N MET A 245 -7.56 28.75 18.49
CA MET A 245 -6.91 29.97 18.97
C MET A 245 -5.60 30.17 18.21
N VAL A 246 -5.32 31.43 17.87
CA VAL A 246 -4.06 31.84 17.24
C VAL A 246 -3.17 32.47 18.29
N CYS A 247 -2.08 31.80 18.64
CA CYS A 247 -1.16 32.19 19.69
C CYS A 247 0.26 32.41 19.14
N GLU A 248 0.92 33.47 19.56
CA GLU A 248 2.37 33.63 19.35
C GLU A 248 3.15 32.48 19.99
N ALA A 249 4.29 32.13 19.39
CA ALA A 249 5.02 30.91 19.74
C ALA A 249 5.56 30.93 21.19
N ASP A 250 5.98 32.10 21.67
CA ASP A 250 6.49 32.33 23.02
C ASP A 250 5.37 32.34 24.07
N LYS A 251 4.18 32.84 23.72
CA LYS A 251 3.02 32.94 24.63
C LYS A 251 2.18 31.66 24.68
N LYS A 252 2.33 30.74 23.73
CA LYS A 252 1.48 29.53 23.59
C LYS A 252 1.35 28.72 24.89
N LEU A 253 2.46 28.52 25.63
CA LEU A 253 2.44 27.80 26.91
C LEU A 253 1.69 28.55 28.00
N SER A 254 1.90 29.87 28.09
CA SER A 254 1.21 30.75 29.05
C SER A 254 -0.31 30.73 28.79
N THR A 255 -0.72 30.78 27.52
CA THR A 255 -2.13 30.66 27.13
C THR A 255 -2.72 29.30 27.48
N LEU A 256 -1.97 28.20 27.29
CA LEU A 256 -2.41 26.86 27.69
C LEU A 256 -2.66 26.80 29.21
N VAL A 257 -1.73 27.30 30.02
CA VAL A 257 -1.87 27.30 31.49
C VAL A 257 -3.08 28.12 31.91
N TRP A 258 -3.24 29.33 31.36
CA TRP A 258 -4.41 30.16 31.61
C TRP A 258 -5.70 29.43 31.25
N PHE A 259 -5.74 28.80 30.07
CA PHE A 259 -6.94 28.11 29.60
C PHE A 259 -7.33 26.96 30.53
N LEU A 260 -6.36 26.13 30.92
CA LEU A 260 -6.57 25.02 31.86
C LEU A 260 -7.08 25.49 33.22
N LEU A 261 -6.57 26.61 33.73
CA LEU A 261 -7.01 27.17 35.02
C LEU A 261 -8.39 27.85 34.92
N SER A 262 -8.69 28.52 33.81
CA SER A 262 -9.96 29.25 33.61
C SER A 262 -11.20 28.35 33.58
N LYS A 263 -11.03 27.08 33.19
CA LYS A 263 -12.10 26.10 33.04
C LYS A 263 -12.33 25.23 34.29
N GLY A 264 -11.62 25.52 35.39
CA GLY A 264 -11.86 24.93 36.71
C GLY A 264 -11.72 23.41 36.76
N ALA A 265 -12.62 22.76 37.51
CA ALA A 265 -12.66 21.30 37.70
C ALA A 265 -13.20 20.59 36.44
N SER A 266 -12.39 20.56 35.39
CA SER A 266 -12.68 19.87 34.14
C SER A 266 -11.68 18.74 33.88
N LYS A 267 -12.08 17.76 33.07
CA LYS A 267 -11.18 16.70 32.60
C LYS A 267 -10.64 17.04 31.21
N PHE A 268 -9.32 17.17 31.11
CA PHE A 268 -8.62 17.61 29.91
C PHE A 268 -7.77 16.50 29.30
N MET A 269 -7.75 16.43 27.98
CA MET A 269 -6.73 15.71 27.22
C MET A 269 -5.95 16.71 26.37
N VAL A 270 -4.64 16.79 26.58
CA VAL A 270 -3.76 17.73 25.86
C VAL A 270 -2.82 16.94 24.95
N PHE A 271 -2.95 17.14 23.64
CA PHE A 271 -2.15 16.48 22.61
C PHE A 271 -0.91 17.29 22.24
N PHE A 272 0.22 16.59 22.24
CA PHE A 272 1.52 17.07 21.75
C PHE A 272 2.03 16.16 20.63
N SER A 273 2.82 16.71 19.72
CA SER A 273 3.30 15.98 18.55
C SER A 273 4.44 15.01 18.87
N THR A 274 5.18 15.20 19.96
CA THR A 274 6.33 14.35 20.28
C THR A 274 6.35 13.88 21.74
N CYS A 275 6.94 12.70 21.96
CA CYS A 275 7.12 12.17 23.31
C CYS A 275 7.98 13.09 24.20
N ALA A 276 8.99 13.75 23.62
CA ALA A 276 9.87 14.62 24.39
C ALA A 276 9.15 15.91 24.81
N SER A 277 8.23 16.43 23.98
CA SER A 277 7.34 17.53 24.36
C SER A 277 6.42 17.13 25.52
N VAL A 278 5.81 15.93 25.48
CA VAL A 278 4.99 15.43 26.60
C VAL A 278 5.80 15.35 27.90
N ASP A 279 7.02 14.80 27.86
CA ASP A 279 7.89 14.67 29.04
C ASP A 279 8.28 16.04 29.64
N TYR A 280 8.61 17.01 28.78
CA TYR A 280 8.98 18.36 29.18
C TYR A 280 7.76 19.10 29.76
N MET A 281 6.65 19.15 29.02
CA MET A 281 5.45 19.87 29.41
C MET A 281 4.80 19.28 30.66
N SER A 282 4.85 17.97 30.86
CA SER A 282 4.42 17.31 32.12
C SER A 282 5.20 17.83 33.32
N PHE A 283 6.51 17.99 33.19
CA PHE A 283 7.34 18.50 34.28
C PHE A 283 7.04 19.97 34.57
N ILE A 284 6.84 20.78 33.52
CA ILE A 284 6.55 22.21 33.64
C ILE A 284 5.15 22.45 34.20
N LEU A 285 4.11 21.85 33.64
CA LEU A 285 2.72 22.06 34.06
C LEU A 285 2.50 21.66 35.52
N LYS A 286 3.14 20.59 36.02
CA LYS A 286 3.11 20.20 37.44
C LYS A 286 3.63 21.27 38.40
N ARG A 287 4.45 22.22 37.93
CA ARG A 287 4.97 23.32 38.76
C ARG A 287 3.97 24.47 38.89
N PHE A 288 3.18 24.71 37.85
CA PHE A 288 2.22 25.82 37.78
C PHE A 288 0.80 25.41 38.16
N ILE A 289 0.44 24.14 37.97
CA ILE A 289 -0.88 23.59 38.26
C ILE A 289 -0.74 22.61 39.43
N LYS A 290 -1.05 23.08 40.64
CA LYS A 290 -0.97 22.27 41.87
C LYS A 290 -2.29 21.60 42.26
N ASN A 291 -3.41 22.21 41.89
CA ASN A 291 -4.74 21.81 42.37
C ASN A 291 -5.44 20.78 41.46
N ILE A 292 -4.86 20.46 40.30
CA ILE A 292 -5.44 19.53 39.32
C ILE A 292 -4.39 18.43 39.05
N PRO A 293 -4.76 17.15 39.09
CA PRO A 293 -3.81 16.07 38.83
C PRO A 293 -3.34 16.10 37.38
N VAL A 294 -2.03 16.24 37.18
CA VAL A 294 -1.39 16.22 35.85
C VAL A 294 -0.70 14.88 35.64
N ILE A 295 -1.20 14.09 34.68
CA ILE A 295 -0.60 12.83 34.28
C ILE A 295 -0.15 12.91 32.82
N SER A 296 0.87 12.13 32.44
CA SER A 296 1.40 12.11 31.08
C SER A 296 1.57 10.70 30.56
N MET A 297 1.23 10.46 29.29
CA MET A 297 1.35 9.16 28.63
C MET A 297 1.81 9.27 27.17
N HIS A 298 2.82 8.49 26.80
CA HIS A 298 3.34 8.44 25.42
C HIS A 298 3.95 7.06 25.09
N GLY A 299 4.15 6.77 23.80
CA GLY A 299 4.51 5.43 23.32
C GLY A 299 5.87 4.87 23.75
N LYS A 300 6.79 5.71 24.26
CA LYS A 300 8.10 5.25 24.77
C LYS A 300 8.05 4.73 26.21
N MET A 301 6.90 4.84 26.89
CA MET A 301 6.73 4.34 28.26
C MET A 301 6.53 2.82 28.25
N LYS A 302 7.48 2.09 28.85
CA LYS A 302 7.55 0.61 28.75
C LYS A 302 6.67 -0.15 29.76
N LYS A 303 6.51 0.34 31.01
CA LYS A 303 5.96 -0.47 32.12
C LYS A 303 4.79 0.16 32.92
N LYS A 304 4.34 1.37 32.58
CA LYS A 304 3.36 2.12 33.42
C LYS A 304 2.10 2.63 32.69
N ARG A 305 1.95 2.36 31.39
CA ARG A 305 0.87 2.95 30.59
C ARG A 305 -0.52 2.48 31.02
N HIS A 306 -0.70 1.17 31.23
CA HIS A 306 -1.97 0.61 31.69
C HIS A 306 -2.38 1.19 33.06
N ASN A 307 -1.48 1.20 34.05
CA ASN A 307 -1.78 1.75 35.37
C ASN A 307 -2.17 3.24 35.32
N ILE A 308 -1.41 4.04 34.57
CA ILE A 308 -1.69 5.48 34.36
C ILE A 308 -3.04 5.68 33.69
N PHE A 309 -3.35 4.85 32.70
CA PHE A 309 -4.62 4.90 31.99
C PHE A 309 -5.80 4.58 32.91
N SER A 310 -5.70 3.49 33.68
CA SER A 310 -6.72 3.08 34.65
C SER A 310 -6.89 4.09 35.78
N GLU A 311 -5.81 4.75 36.21
CA GLU A 311 -5.84 5.86 37.17
C GLU A 311 -6.60 7.07 36.61
N PHE A 312 -6.26 7.51 35.40
CA PHE A 312 -6.93 8.66 34.76
C PHE A 312 -8.40 8.39 34.44
N LYS A 313 -8.78 7.13 34.16
CA LYS A 313 -10.18 6.74 33.97
C LYS A 313 -11.04 7.05 35.20
N LYS A 314 -10.48 6.88 36.41
CA LYS A 314 -11.15 7.11 37.70
C LYS A 314 -11.22 8.58 38.12
N TYR A 315 -10.48 9.47 37.47
CA TYR A 315 -10.49 10.89 37.82
C TYR A 315 -11.71 11.60 37.24
N ASP A 316 -12.44 12.31 38.10
CA ASP A 316 -13.54 13.20 37.69
C ASP A 316 -13.01 14.49 37.06
N SER A 317 -11.89 15.01 37.58
CA SER A 317 -11.16 16.15 37.03
C SER A 317 -9.66 15.86 36.97
N GLY A 318 -8.99 16.32 35.93
CA GLY A 318 -7.57 16.00 35.71
C GLY A 318 -7.08 16.33 34.31
N ILE A 319 -5.76 16.39 34.14
CA ILE A 319 -5.11 16.73 32.87
C ILE A 319 -4.26 15.53 32.42
N LEU A 320 -4.59 14.96 31.27
CA LEU A 320 -3.78 13.94 30.60
C LEU A 320 -3.00 14.56 29.43
N LEU A 321 -1.68 14.58 29.53
CA LEU A 321 -0.79 15.01 28.45
C LEU A 321 -0.38 13.79 27.63
N CYS A 322 -0.65 13.79 26.32
CA CYS A 322 -0.41 12.62 25.50
C CYS A 322 0.03 12.92 24.06
N THR A 323 0.58 11.91 23.40
CA THR A 323 0.79 11.90 21.95
C THR A 323 -0.35 11.16 21.24
N ASP A 324 -0.31 11.06 19.91
CA ASP A 324 -1.32 10.39 19.07
C ASP A 324 -1.56 8.90 19.37
N VAL A 325 -0.77 8.30 20.26
CA VAL A 325 -1.05 6.98 20.84
C VAL A 325 -2.42 6.95 21.53
N MET A 326 -2.85 8.08 22.09
CA MET A 326 -4.13 8.22 22.78
C MET A 326 -5.23 8.87 21.93
N ALA A 327 -4.95 9.18 20.66
CA ALA A 327 -5.92 9.84 19.80
C ALA A 327 -6.97 8.87 19.24
N ARG A 328 -6.73 7.54 19.24
CA ARG A 328 -7.58 6.56 18.54
C ARG A 328 -7.95 5.36 19.42
N GLY A 329 -9.16 4.82 19.25
CA GLY A 329 -9.64 3.62 19.95
C GLY A 329 -9.94 3.74 21.44
N VAL A 330 -9.08 4.41 22.19
CA VAL A 330 -9.14 4.39 23.66
C VAL A 330 -10.35 5.16 24.20
N ASP A 331 -11.10 4.52 25.08
CA ASP A 331 -12.30 5.06 25.72
C ASP A 331 -12.03 5.61 27.11
N ILE A 332 -12.09 6.94 27.18
CA ILE A 332 -11.98 7.70 28.41
C ILE A 332 -13.34 8.38 28.63
N PRO A 333 -14.07 7.99 29.68
CA PRO A 333 -15.33 8.63 30.00
C PRO A 333 -15.09 10.06 30.48
N ASP A 334 -16.05 10.93 30.17
CA ASP A 334 -16.18 12.28 30.74
C ASP A 334 -15.03 13.25 30.46
N VAL A 335 -14.40 13.13 29.29
CA VAL A 335 -13.47 14.15 28.81
C VAL A 335 -14.26 15.39 28.41
N HIS A 336 -14.02 16.52 29.07
CA HIS A 336 -14.73 17.77 28.80
C HIS A 336 -14.06 18.59 27.70
N TRP A 337 -12.73 18.58 27.68
CA TRP A 337 -11.90 19.37 26.77
C TRP A 337 -10.79 18.54 26.15
N VAL A 338 -10.70 18.57 24.82
CA VAL A 338 -9.55 18.06 24.06
C VAL A 338 -8.76 19.23 23.50
N ILE A 339 -7.57 19.47 24.03
CA ILE A 339 -6.69 20.55 23.59
C ILE A 339 -5.61 19.97 22.68
N GLN A 340 -5.47 20.51 21.49
CA GLN A 340 -4.41 20.18 20.55
C GLN A 340 -3.39 21.32 20.62
N PHE A 341 -2.39 21.15 21.48
CA PHE A 341 -1.36 22.17 21.68
C PHE A 341 -0.47 22.29 20.45
N ASP A 342 -0.14 21.16 19.83
CA ASP A 342 0.56 21.10 18.55
C ASP A 342 -0.42 20.68 17.44
N PRO A 343 -0.26 21.21 16.21
CA PRO A 343 -1.08 20.76 15.09
C PRO A 343 -0.95 19.24 14.87
N PRO A 344 -2.04 18.55 14.51
CA PRO A 344 -2.02 17.12 14.23
C PRO A 344 -1.25 16.80 12.97
N SER A 345 -0.59 15.63 12.94
CA SER A 345 0.24 15.19 11.80
C SER A 345 -0.51 15.12 10.47
N SER A 346 -1.83 14.91 10.53
CA SER A 346 -2.73 14.76 9.39
C SER A 346 -4.11 15.32 9.70
N ALA A 347 -4.90 15.61 8.66
CA ALA A 347 -6.29 16.02 8.83
C ALA A 347 -7.18 14.92 9.44
N SER A 348 -6.90 13.64 9.15
CA SER A 348 -7.60 12.52 9.81
C SER A 348 -7.32 12.53 11.31
N SER A 349 -6.05 12.71 11.70
CA SER A 349 -5.63 12.72 13.11
C SER A 349 -6.32 13.82 13.93
N PHE A 350 -6.66 14.96 13.32
CA PHE A 350 -7.49 15.98 13.95
C PHE A 350 -8.84 15.40 14.43
N VAL A 351 -9.57 14.73 13.52
CA VAL A 351 -10.90 14.15 13.78
C VAL A 351 -10.83 13.12 14.91
N HIS A 352 -9.77 12.31 14.93
CA HIS A 352 -9.59 11.30 15.97
C HIS A 352 -9.28 11.90 17.34
N ARG A 353 -8.43 12.93 17.40
CA ARG A 353 -8.11 13.67 18.62
C ARG A 353 -9.39 14.28 19.19
N CYS A 354 -10.11 15.08 18.41
CA CYS A 354 -11.33 15.75 18.89
C CYS A 354 -12.43 14.73 19.24
N GLY A 355 -12.47 13.57 18.57
CA GLY A 355 -13.32 12.42 18.91
C GLY A 355 -12.99 11.68 20.22
N ARG A 356 -12.09 12.22 21.06
CA ARG A 356 -11.89 11.77 22.45
C ARG A 356 -12.90 12.35 23.44
N THR A 357 -13.59 13.43 23.08
CA THR A 357 -14.72 13.98 23.83
C THR A 357 -16.02 13.79 23.03
N ALA A 358 -17.15 14.29 23.54
CA ALA A 358 -18.46 14.20 22.92
C ALA A 358 -18.89 12.76 22.56
N ARG A 359 -18.73 11.83 23.51
CA ARG A 359 -19.02 10.40 23.32
C ARG A 359 -20.37 10.01 23.92
N ILE A 360 -21.06 9.07 23.28
CA ILE A 360 -22.30 8.45 23.79
C ILE A 360 -23.32 9.54 24.20
N GLY A 361 -23.55 10.52 23.31
CA GLY A 361 -24.52 11.60 23.51
C GLY A 361 -24.10 12.70 24.49
N LYS A 362 -22.92 12.61 25.14
CA LYS A 362 -22.39 13.71 25.97
C LYS A 362 -21.89 14.86 25.09
N THR A 363 -21.87 16.07 25.66
CA THR A 363 -21.27 17.25 25.03
C THR A 363 -19.76 17.28 25.23
N GLY A 364 -19.04 17.89 24.30
CA GLY A 364 -17.60 17.97 24.36
C GLY A 364 -17.04 19.17 23.61
N ASN A 365 -15.86 19.63 24.01
CA ASN A 365 -15.19 20.74 23.37
C ASN A 365 -13.79 20.35 22.92
N ALA A 366 -13.40 20.73 21.72
CA ALA A 366 -12.04 20.60 21.22
C ALA A 366 -11.44 21.96 20.90
N LEU A 367 -10.19 22.18 21.26
CA LEU A 367 -9.47 23.43 21.06
C LEU A 367 -8.16 23.17 20.31
N LEU A 368 -7.98 23.80 19.16
CA LEU A 368 -6.75 23.75 18.36
C LEU A 368 -5.94 25.03 18.56
N MET A 369 -4.70 24.92 19.03
CA MET A 369 -3.80 26.06 19.20
C MET A 369 -2.83 26.15 18.01
N LEU A 370 -2.95 27.21 17.23
CA LEU A 370 -2.15 27.45 16.02
C LEU A 370 -1.23 28.65 16.21
N LEU A 371 -0.11 28.66 15.49
CA LEU A 371 0.70 29.87 15.30
C LEU A 371 0.03 30.79 14.26
N PRO A 372 0.36 32.10 14.22
CA PRO A 372 -0.18 33.02 13.22
C PRO A 372 0.02 32.57 11.78
N THR A 373 1.15 31.93 11.48
CA THR A 373 1.46 31.39 10.15
C THR A 373 0.66 30.14 9.77
N GLU A 374 -0.02 29.52 10.74
CA GLU A 374 -0.69 28.22 10.60
C GLU A 374 -2.21 28.36 10.45
N GLU A 375 -2.77 29.56 10.50
CA GLU A 375 -4.23 29.79 10.47
C GLU A 375 -4.88 29.20 9.20
N THR A 376 -4.14 29.14 8.09
CA THR A 376 -4.58 28.49 6.84
C THR A 376 -4.94 27.02 6.99
N PHE A 377 -4.43 26.34 8.04
CA PHE A 377 -4.78 24.97 8.36
C PHE A 377 -6.26 24.79 8.72
N VAL A 378 -6.92 25.83 9.26
CA VAL A 378 -8.36 25.80 9.57
C VAL A 378 -9.17 25.62 8.29
N ASN A 379 -8.86 26.38 7.24
CA ASN A 379 -9.51 26.25 5.92
C ASN A 379 -9.25 24.86 5.30
N PHE A 380 -8.05 24.33 5.48
CA PHE A 380 -7.71 22.99 5.02
C PHE A 380 -8.54 21.89 5.73
N LEU A 381 -8.80 22.04 7.03
CA LEU A 381 -9.67 21.13 7.79
C LEU A 381 -11.13 21.20 7.32
N ASP A 382 -11.64 22.40 7.01
CA ASP A 382 -12.99 22.57 6.48
C ASP A 382 -13.13 21.90 5.10
N VAL A 383 -12.20 22.13 4.17
CA VAL A 383 -12.26 21.53 2.83
C VAL A 383 -12.08 20.01 2.86
N ASN A 384 -11.09 19.50 3.58
CA ASN A 384 -10.72 18.08 3.49
C ASN A 384 -11.51 17.17 4.43
N GLN A 385 -11.95 17.68 5.58
CA GLN A 385 -12.64 16.90 6.62
C GLN A 385 -14.05 17.41 6.90
N LYS A 386 -14.47 18.55 6.32
CA LYS A 386 -15.78 19.17 6.55
C LYS A 386 -16.01 19.49 8.02
N VAL A 387 -14.94 19.91 8.70
CA VAL A 387 -15.00 20.34 10.10
C VAL A 387 -14.82 21.84 10.16
N LYS A 388 -15.86 22.52 10.65
CA LYS A 388 -15.82 23.95 10.95
C LYS A 388 -15.27 24.16 12.35
N LEU A 389 -14.34 25.11 12.49
CA LEU A 389 -13.81 25.54 13.78
C LEU A 389 -14.21 27.00 14.04
N GLU A 390 -14.60 27.30 15.27
CA GLU A 390 -14.92 28.65 15.73
C GLU A 390 -13.69 29.30 16.37
N ARG A 391 -13.43 30.57 16.05
CA ARG A 391 -12.29 31.31 16.60
C ARG A 391 -12.58 31.74 18.03
N ILE A 392 -11.68 31.44 18.95
CA ILE A 392 -11.63 32.04 20.29
C ILE A 392 -10.50 33.08 20.31
N GLU A 393 -10.79 34.26 20.85
CA GLU A 393 -9.78 35.31 21.02
C GLU A 393 -8.74 34.89 22.06
N THR A 394 -7.48 35.17 21.75
CA THR A 394 -6.40 34.88 22.68
C THR A 394 -6.33 35.96 23.76
N PRO A 395 -6.46 35.59 25.05
CA PRO A 395 -6.38 36.56 26.12
C PRO A 395 -4.94 37.05 26.31
N THR A 396 -4.81 38.26 26.83
CA THR A 396 -3.53 38.75 27.33
C THR A 396 -3.23 38.04 28.65
N VAL A 397 -2.16 37.25 28.68
CA VAL A 397 -1.76 36.44 29.83
C VAL A 397 -0.36 36.81 30.33
N PRO A 398 -0.08 36.72 31.65
CA PRO A 398 1.26 36.91 32.17
C PRO A 398 2.24 35.91 31.57
N ASP A 399 3.42 36.39 31.17
CA ASP A 399 4.45 35.54 30.60
C ASP A 399 5.10 34.63 31.67
N LEU A 400 4.99 33.32 31.46
CA LEU A 400 5.61 32.31 32.33
C LEU A 400 7.06 32.01 31.94
N THR A 401 7.50 32.42 30.75
CA THR A 401 8.82 32.12 30.20
C THR A 401 9.97 32.50 31.14
N PRO A 402 9.99 33.69 31.78
CA PRO A 402 11.09 34.08 32.69
C PRO A 402 11.17 33.15 33.91
N LYS A 403 10.01 32.78 34.49
CA LYS A 403 9.95 31.85 35.63
C LYS A 403 10.49 30.47 35.25
N ILE A 404 10.17 29.99 34.04
CA ILE A 404 10.66 28.70 33.54
C ILE A 404 12.15 28.74 33.20
N LYS A 405 12.66 29.85 32.66
CA LYS A 405 14.10 30.05 32.44
C LYS A 405 14.86 29.97 33.76
N VAL A 406 14.39 30.63 34.82
CA VAL A 406 14.99 30.52 36.17
C VAL A 406 14.97 29.08 36.70
N LEU A 407 13.87 28.35 36.52
CA LEU A 407 13.79 26.93 36.91
C LEU A 407 14.78 26.07 36.12
N SER A 408 14.93 26.33 34.83
CA SER A 408 15.86 25.62 33.95
C SER A 408 17.33 25.92 34.30
N SER A 409 17.64 27.12 34.79
CA SER A 409 18.99 27.50 35.23
C SER A 409 19.37 26.79 36.54
N LYS A 410 18.38 26.43 37.35
CA LYS A 410 18.57 25.74 38.63
C LYS A 410 18.54 24.21 38.51
N ASN A 411 17.89 23.65 37.49
CA ASN A 411 17.71 22.22 37.34
C ASN A 411 18.04 21.71 35.93
N ARG A 412 19.12 20.91 35.86
CA ARG A 412 19.64 20.34 34.62
C ARG A 412 18.63 19.45 33.90
N GLU A 413 17.77 18.76 34.63
CA GLU A 413 16.78 17.87 34.03
C GLU A 413 15.76 18.64 33.19
N ILE A 414 15.30 19.80 33.68
CA ILE A 414 14.37 20.67 32.97
C ILE A 414 15.05 21.21 31.71
N PHE A 415 16.28 21.69 31.87
CA PHE A 415 17.10 22.20 30.77
C PHE A 415 17.27 21.16 29.65
N GLU A 416 17.71 19.94 29.99
CA GLU A 416 17.92 18.88 28.99
C GLU A 416 16.62 18.39 28.33
N LYS A 417 15.53 18.32 29.10
CA LYS A 417 14.20 17.98 28.57
C LYS A 417 13.69 19.04 27.61
N GLY A 418 13.85 20.32 27.95
CA GLY A 418 13.48 21.45 27.09
C GLY A 418 14.24 21.43 25.75
N MET A 419 15.57 21.27 25.80
CA MET A 419 16.38 21.14 24.58
C MET A 419 15.93 19.97 23.70
N ARG A 420 15.67 18.80 24.31
CA ARG A 420 15.24 17.62 23.57
C ARG A 420 13.83 17.80 22.98
N ALA A 421 12.92 18.43 23.72
CA ALA A 421 11.57 18.72 23.27
C ALA A 421 11.59 19.64 22.05
N PHE A 422 12.32 20.75 22.11
CA PHE A 422 12.48 21.68 21.00
C PHE A 422 13.03 21.00 19.74
N VAL A 423 14.15 20.27 19.83
CA VAL A 423 14.74 19.57 18.67
C VAL A 423 13.75 18.57 18.07
N SER A 424 13.01 17.84 18.93
CA SER A 424 12.02 16.88 18.45
C SER A 424 10.84 17.55 17.74
N PHE A 425 10.40 18.72 18.22
CA PHE A 425 9.31 19.48 17.64
C PHE A 425 9.70 20.02 16.26
N VAL A 426 10.89 20.60 16.12
CA VAL A 426 11.37 21.04 14.81
C VAL A 426 11.46 19.86 13.84
N GLN A 427 11.97 18.71 14.27
CA GLN A 427 12.00 17.48 13.45
C GLN A 427 10.61 16.96 13.07
N PHE A 428 9.60 17.19 13.92
CA PHE A 428 8.22 16.84 13.60
C PHE A 428 7.70 17.70 12.45
N TYR A 429 7.91 19.02 12.49
CA TYR A 429 7.53 19.93 11.40
C TYR A 429 8.19 19.57 10.07
N MET A 430 9.46 19.14 10.08
CA MET A 430 10.13 18.69 8.85
C MET A 430 9.46 17.50 8.17
N LYS A 431 8.79 16.66 8.94
CA LYS A 431 8.20 15.39 8.49
C LYS A 431 6.68 15.45 8.46
N HIS A 432 6.12 16.65 8.61
CA HIS A 432 4.68 16.85 8.63
C HIS A 432 4.08 16.48 7.27
N GLU A 433 2.94 15.78 7.26
CA GLU A 433 2.30 15.37 6.00
C GLU A 433 1.87 16.59 5.20
N CYS A 434 1.26 17.58 5.88
CA CYS A 434 0.93 18.90 5.34
C CYS A 434 2.15 19.85 5.27
N SER A 435 3.27 19.40 4.70
CA SER A 435 4.53 20.17 4.60
C SER A 435 4.41 21.51 3.86
N LEU A 436 3.38 21.69 3.02
CA LEU A 436 3.08 22.95 2.34
C LEU A 436 2.46 24.01 3.26
N LEU A 437 1.72 23.60 4.28
CA LEU A 437 1.10 24.49 5.27
C LEU A 437 2.06 24.73 6.44
N PHE A 438 2.72 23.66 6.91
CA PHE A 438 3.66 23.73 8.04
C PHE A 438 5.11 23.79 7.54
N ARG A 439 5.48 24.92 6.92
CA ARG A 439 6.83 25.11 6.38
C ARG A 439 7.79 25.57 7.47
N ILE A 440 8.91 24.85 7.65
CA ILE A 440 9.96 25.21 8.61
C ILE A 440 10.45 26.65 8.41
N LYS A 441 10.51 27.12 7.16
CA LYS A 441 10.98 28.47 6.82
C LYS A 441 10.11 29.57 7.43
N ASP A 442 8.85 29.28 7.71
CA ASP A 442 7.89 30.22 8.27
C ASP A 442 7.86 30.14 9.81
N LEU A 443 8.55 29.16 10.42
CA LEU A 443 8.68 29.10 11.86
C LEU A 443 9.76 30.06 12.35
N ASP A 444 9.37 30.97 13.22
CA ASP A 444 10.30 31.73 14.04
C ASP A 444 10.91 30.81 15.11
N LEU A 445 12.08 30.24 14.78
CA LEU A 445 12.83 29.38 15.69
C LEU A 445 13.28 30.11 16.97
N GLY A 446 13.40 31.44 16.93
CA GLY A 446 13.81 32.23 18.09
C GLY A 446 12.69 32.38 19.11
N GLN A 447 11.51 32.82 18.65
CA GLN A 447 10.32 32.88 19.50
C GLN A 447 9.90 31.50 20.00
N LEU A 448 9.98 30.47 19.15
CA LEU A 448 9.71 29.10 19.56
C LEU A 448 10.68 28.64 20.65
N ALA A 449 11.96 28.97 20.54
CA ALA A 449 12.96 28.65 21.58
C ALA A 449 12.64 29.37 22.90
N ASN A 450 12.13 30.61 22.84
CA ASN A 450 11.59 31.30 24.01
C ASN A 450 10.34 30.62 24.58
N GLY A 451 9.41 30.13 23.75
CA GLY A 451 8.23 29.38 24.21
C GLY A 451 8.56 28.05 24.90
N TYR A 452 9.66 27.40 24.51
CA TYR A 452 10.25 26.27 25.23
C TYR A 452 11.14 26.69 26.41
N ALA A 453 11.18 27.99 26.73
CA ALA A 453 12.00 28.61 27.76
C ALA A 453 13.46 28.16 27.74
N LEU A 454 14.02 28.03 26.53
CA LEU A 454 15.41 27.62 26.37
C LEU A 454 16.35 28.72 26.86
N ILE A 455 17.37 28.30 27.60
CA ILE A 455 18.47 29.17 28.05
C ILE A 455 19.57 29.19 26.98
N LYS A 456 19.64 28.13 26.16
CA LYS A 456 20.64 27.94 25.11
C LYS A 456 20.04 27.23 23.90
N MET A 457 20.43 27.68 22.70
CA MET A 457 20.07 26.99 21.47
C MET A 457 20.74 25.62 21.36
N PRO A 458 20.00 24.56 20.99
CA PRO A 458 20.57 23.26 20.73
C PRO A 458 21.38 23.28 19.43
N ARG A 459 22.43 22.44 19.39
CA ARG A 459 23.18 22.20 18.15
C ARG A 459 22.39 21.22 17.29
N MET A 460 21.81 21.71 16.20
CA MET A 460 21.02 20.89 15.28
C MET A 460 21.31 21.31 13.82
N PRO A 461 21.32 20.37 12.85
CA PRO A 461 21.61 20.65 11.43
C PRO A 461 20.70 21.72 10.79
N GLU A 462 19.49 21.86 11.33
CA GLU A 462 18.44 22.74 10.83
C GLU A 462 18.64 24.20 11.27
N LEU A 463 19.51 24.44 12.25
CA LEU A 463 19.91 25.78 12.65
C LEU A 463 21.08 26.22 11.77
N ASN A 464 20.92 27.31 11.03
CA ASN A 464 22.05 27.98 10.39
C ASN A 464 23.09 28.36 11.46
N LYS A 465 24.37 28.48 11.10
CA LYS A 465 25.44 28.84 12.07
C LYS A 465 25.24 30.19 12.77
N LYS A 466 24.22 30.97 12.38
CA LYS A 466 23.82 32.24 12.98
C LYS A 466 22.69 32.02 14.00
N LEU A 467 22.72 32.78 15.10
CA LEU A 467 21.62 32.79 16.06
C LEU A 467 20.33 33.34 15.41
N PRO A 468 19.15 32.80 15.74
CA PRO A 468 17.88 33.38 15.29
C PRO A 468 17.70 34.81 15.82
N ALA A 469 17.10 35.69 15.03
CA ALA A 469 16.92 37.11 15.36
C ALA A 469 16.18 37.37 16.68
N ASN A 470 15.25 36.48 17.08
CA ASN A 470 14.38 36.66 18.24
C ASN A 470 14.74 35.76 19.43
N PHE A 471 16.02 35.38 19.58
CA PHE A 471 16.48 34.58 20.71
C PHE A 471 17.71 35.18 21.39
N GLU A 472 17.56 35.50 22.67
CA GLU A 472 18.64 35.93 23.55
C GLU A 472 19.05 34.78 24.48
N PRO A 473 20.28 34.25 24.35
CA PRO A 473 20.82 33.26 25.28
C PRO A 473 20.96 33.86 26.68
N ALA A 474 20.68 33.09 27.74
CA ALA A 474 20.93 33.60 29.08
C ALA A 474 22.42 33.50 29.45
N ASP A 475 22.89 34.48 30.21
CA ASP A 475 24.25 34.55 30.72
C ASP A 475 24.43 33.65 31.96
N VAL A 476 24.49 32.33 31.73
CA VAL A 476 24.63 31.32 32.79
C VAL A 476 25.65 30.26 32.34
N ASN A 477 26.56 29.86 33.24
CA ASN A 477 27.45 28.73 32.97
C ASN A 477 26.65 27.41 32.92
N PHE A 478 26.34 26.97 31.71
CA PHE A 478 25.52 25.78 31.49
C PHE A 478 26.15 24.50 32.04
N ASP A 479 27.48 24.40 32.11
CA ASP A 479 28.14 23.16 32.53
C ASP A 479 28.06 22.96 34.05
N GLU A 480 27.74 24.00 34.80
CA GLU A 480 27.61 23.96 36.26
C GLU A 480 26.20 23.64 36.76
N ILE A 481 25.18 23.72 35.90
CA ILE A 481 23.79 23.45 36.28
C ILE A 481 23.64 22.03 36.86
N PRO A 482 23.24 21.86 38.13
CA PRO A 482 23.15 20.56 38.78
C PRO A 482 21.82 19.84 38.49
N TYR A 483 21.82 18.51 38.61
CA TYR A 483 20.59 17.74 38.76
C TYR A 483 20.03 17.89 40.18
N SER A 484 18.72 18.04 40.32
CA SER A 484 18.06 18.01 41.64
C SER A 484 18.15 16.63 42.31
N ASP A 485 18.28 15.55 41.52
CA ASP A 485 18.48 14.19 42.00
C ASP A 485 19.96 13.97 42.35
N LYS A 486 20.24 13.74 43.65
CA LYS A 486 21.59 13.52 44.19
C LYS A 486 22.33 12.36 43.52
N HIS A 487 21.63 11.29 43.14
CA HIS A 487 22.26 10.12 42.52
C HIS A 487 22.68 10.43 41.07
N ARG A 488 21.81 11.10 40.31
CA ARG A 488 22.14 11.53 38.94
C ARG A 488 23.25 12.58 38.92
N GLU A 489 23.29 13.48 39.90
CA GLU A 489 24.38 14.46 40.01
C GLU A 489 25.72 13.80 40.38
N LYS A 490 25.72 12.80 41.27
CA LYS A 490 26.93 12.01 41.57
C LYS A 490 27.48 11.34 40.31
N GLN A 491 26.61 10.70 39.51
CA GLN A 491 26.99 10.10 38.22
C GLN A 491 27.50 11.13 37.21
N ARG A 492 26.91 12.33 37.16
CA ARG A 492 27.35 13.42 36.28
C ARG A 492 28.75 13.90 36.65
N LYS A 493 29.01 14.14 37.95
CA LYS A 493 30.33 14.56 38.44
C LYS A 493 31.40 13.49 38.17
N LEU A 494 31.05 12.22 38.31
CA LEU A 494 31.94 11.10 37.97
C LEU A 494 32.29 11.11 36.48
N ARG A 495 31.28 11.24 35.61
CA ARG A 495 31.49 11.36 34.16
C ARG A 495 32.25 12.63 33.76
N LEU A 496 32.05 13.75 34.46
CA LEU A 496 32.80 14.99 34.23
C LEU A 496 34.28 14.83 34.60
N LYS A 497 34.58 14.16 35.72
CA LYS A 497 35.94 13.80 36.11
C LYS A 497 36.58 12.85 35.09
N GLU A 498 35.88 11.79 34.69
CA GLU A 498 36.34 10.88 33.62
C GLU A 498 36.64 11.63 32.29
N LEU A 499 35.82 12.63 31.94
CA LEU A 499 36.01 13.44 30.74
C LEU A 499 37.15 14.46 30.86
N GLN A 500 37.45 14.92 32.08
CA GLN A 500 38.59 15.80 32.38
C GLN A 500 39.90 15.01 32.40
N GLU A 501 39.89 13.82 32.98
CA GLU A 501 41.03 12.89 33.06
C GLU A 501 41.35 12.24 31.72
N ASN A 502 40.34 12.05 30.84
CA ASN A 502 40.55 11.50 29.51
C ASN A 502 39.81 12.30 28.41
N PRO A 503 40.39 13.40 27.91
CA PRO A 503 39.78 14.26 26.90
C PRO A 503 39.50 13.56 25.56
N GLN A 504 40.26 12.50 25.22
CA GLN A 504 40.09 11.68 24.02
C GLN A 504 38.87 10.75 24.09
N SER A 505 38.29 10.54 25.28
CA SER A 505 37.04 9.77 25.46
C SER A 505 35.78 10.52 25.00
N ARG A 506 35.89 11.83 24.71
CA ARG A 506 34.87 12.58 23.98
C ARG A 506 34.78 12.00 22.56
N LYS A 507 34.00 10.93 22.35
CA LYS A 507 33.62 10.52 20.98
C LYS A 507 33.03 11.76 20.29
N PRO A 508 33.70 12.37 19.30
CA PRO A 508 33.18 13.58 18.69
C PRO A 508 31.83 13.25 18.04
N ILE A 509 30.93 14.23 17.99
CA ILE A 509 29.64 14.06 17.29
C ILE A 509 29.89 13.65 15.82
N SER A 510 31.04 14.02 15.24
CA SER A 510 31.51 13.50 13.95
C SER A 510 31.76 12.00 13.97
N ALA A 511 32.44 11.44 14.99
CA ALA A 511 32.66 10.00 15.13
C ALA A 511 31.34 9.24 15.36
N LYS A 512 30.38 9.78 16.13
CA LYS A 512 29.05 9.16 16.27
C LYS A 512 28.22 9.27 14.99
N LYS A 513 28.36 10.37 14.24
CA LYS A 513 27.73 10.57 12.92
C LYS A 513 28.40 9.69 11.86
N GLU A 514 29.71 9.50 11.91
CA GLU A 514 30.50 8.58 11.07
C GLU A 514 30.24 7.14 11.43
N GLU A 515 30.08 6.80 12.70
CA GLU A 515 29.69 5.47 13.18
C GLU A 515 28.24 5.19 12.79
N TRP A 516 27.33 6.15 12.92
CA TRP A 516 25.95 6.03 12.39
C TRP A 516 25.90 6.02 10.86
N LEU A 517 26.74 6.78 10.16
CA LEU A 517 26.88 6.78 8.70
C LEU A 517 27.55 5.51 8.20
N LYS A 518 28.50 4.93 8.96
CA LYS A 518 29.13 3.63 8.73
C LYS A 518 28.10 2.54 8.95
N ILE A 519 27.33 2.54 10.05
CA ILE A 519 26.23 1.60 10.31
C ILE A 519 25.13 1.75 9.25
N LYS A 520 24.82 2.97 8.78
CA LYS A 520 23.85 3.22 7.71
C LYS A 520 24.39 2.82 6.34
N LYS A 521 25.68 3.04 6.06
CA LYS A 521 26.39 2.56 4.86
C LYS A 521 26.51 1.04 4.89
N GLU A 522 26.78 0.41 6.02
CA GLU A 522 26.80 -1.03 6.24
C GLU A 522 25.40 -1.62 6.12
N ARG A 523 24.36 -0.99 6.65
CA ARG A 523 22.98 -1.45 6.43
C ARG A 523 22.57 -1.30 4.97
N ARG A 524 23.00 -0.23 4.31
CA ARG A 524 22.82 -0.05 2.86
C ARG A 524 23.69 -1.02 2.04
N SER A 525 24.90 -1.35 2.49
CA SER A 525 25.79 -2.29 1.83
C SER A 525 25.31 -3.71 2.08
N LYS A 526 24.88 -4.09 3.27
CA LYS A 526 24.19 -5.36 3.60
C LYS A 526 22.87 -5.50 2.87
N LYS A 527 22.07 -4.43 2.72
CA LYS A 527 20.88 -4.45 1.85
C LYS A 527 21.25 -4.53 0.36
N LYS A 528 22.28 -3.81 -0.09
CA LYS A 528 22.80 -3.91 -1.46
C LYS A 528 23.45 -5.26 -1.71
N LEU A 529 24.10 -5.88 -0.74
CA LEU A 529 24.78 -7.18 -0.77
C LEU A 529 23.77 -8.31 -0.63
N ALA A 530 22.67 -8.12 0.11
CA ALA A 530 21.52 -9.02 0.09
C ALA A 530 20.77 -8.93 -1.26
N LYS A 531 20.66 -7.72 -1.83
CA LYS A 531 20.13 -7.51 -3.19
C LYS A 531 21.11 -8.03 -4.26
N LYS A 532 22.43 -7.91 -4.05
CA LYS A 532 23.50 -8.39 -4.93
C LYS A 532 23.70 -9.89 -4.78
N ARG A 533 23.45 -10.49 -3.61
CA ARG A 533 23.37 -11.95 -3.38
C ARG A 533 22.12 -12.54 -4.01
N LYS A 534 21.00 -11.81 -4.00
CA LYS A 534 19.81 -12.12 -4.82
C LYS A 534 20.04 -11.95 -6.33
N LEU A 535 21.05 -11.17 -6.76
CA LEU A 535 21.46 -11.05 -8.18
C LEU A 535 22.68 -11.93 -8.56
N LYS A 536 23.47 -12.41 -7.59
CA LYS A 536 24.68 -13.24 -7.76
C LYS A 536 24.37 -14.75 -7.72
N SER A 537 23.12 -15.16 -7.86
CA SER A 537 22.81 -16.56 -8.19
C SER A 537 23.11 -16.89 -9.67
N HIS A 538 23.66 -15.93 -10.43
CA HIS A 538 24.39 -16.19 -11.66
C HIS A 538 25.80 -15.61 -11.50
N GLU A 539 26.80 -16.47 -11.31
CA GLU A 539 28.21 -16.11 -11.41
C GLU A 539 28.69 -16.69 -12.75
N PHE A 540 28.92 -15.82 -13.73
CA PHE A 540 29.51 -16.18 -15.03
C PHE A 540 30.97 -16.57 -14.81
N SER A 541 31.44 -17.59 -15.52
CA SER A 541 32.80 -18.11 -15.40
C SER A 541 33.83 -17.14 -15.99
N GLU A 542 35.12 -17.30 -15.65
CA GLU A 542 36.21 -16.49 -16.24
C GLU A 542 36.28 -16.64 -17.77
N LYS A 543 35.86 -17.80 -18.30
CA LYS A 543 35.75 -18.03 -19.75
C LYS A 543 34.65 -17.18 -20.38
N ASP A 544 33.52 -17.04 -19.71
CA ASP A 544 32.36 -16.29 -20.23
C ASP A 544 32.70 -14.78 -20.33
N LEU A 545 33.57 -14.29 -19.44
CA LEU A 545 34.06 -12.91 -19.46
C LEU A 545 35.08 -12.67 -20.58
N GLU A 546 35.94 -13.64 -20.88
CA GLU A 546 36.89 -13.55 -22.00
C GLU A 546 36.22 -13.66 -23.37
N GLU A 547 35.16 -14.46 -23.47
CA GLU A 547 34.33 -14.63 -24.68
C GLU A 547 33.56 -13.33 -24.99
N LEU A 548 32.89 -12.76 -23.99
CA LEU A 548 32.21 -11.46 -24.11
C LEU A 548 33.16 -10.31 -24.49
N GLU A 549 34.44 -10.39 -24.07
CA GLU A 549 35.41 -9.36 -24.41
C GLU A 549 35.94 -9.48 -25.85
N ARG A 550 35.96 -10.69 -26.43
CA ARG A 550 36.29 -10.94 -27.83
C ARG A 550 35.16 -10.49 -28.76
N ASP A 551 33.91 -10.84 -28.43
CA ASP A 551 32.73 -10.42 -29.19
C ASP A 551 32.61 -8.89 -29.24
N ALA A 552 32.89 -8.25 -28.11
CA ALA A 552 32.89 -6.79 -28.01
C ALA A 552 33.98 -6.13 -28.88
N ARG A 553 35.09 -6.82 -29.17
CA ARG A 553 36.16 -6.32 -30.06
C ARG A 553 35.79 -6.49 -31.54
N LEU A 554 35.19 -7.61 -31.92
CA LEU A 554 34.65 -7.85 -33.28
C LEU A 554 33.58 -6.81 -33.64
N VAL A 555 32.62 -6.58 -32.75
CA VAL A 555 31.57 -5.56 -32.94
C VAL A 555 32.16 -4.15 -33.05
N LYS A 556 33.24 -3.85 -32.34
CA LYS A 556 33.94 -2.54 -32.44
C LYS A 556 34.68 -2.37 -33.76
N LYS A 557 35.25 -3.43 -34.32
CA LYS A 557 35.92 -3.39 -35.64
C LYS A 557 34.89 -3.22 -36.76
N PHE A 558 33.75 -3.91 -36.68
CA PHE A 558 32.63 -3.75 -37.62
C PHE A 558 32.05 -2.33 -37.58
N LYS A 559 31.78 -1.80 -36.37
CA LYS A 559 31.28 -0.41 -36.21
C LYS A 559 32.26 0.66 -36.70
N LYS A 560 33.55 0.35 -36.80
CA LYS A 560 34.58 1.24 -37.36
C LYS A 560 34.81 1.01 -38.85
N GLY A 561 34.02 0.16 -39.51
CA GLY A 561 34.10 -0.14 -40.93
C GLY A 561 35.38 -0.89 -41.34
N LYS A 562 36.06 -1.53 -40.39
CA LYS A 562 37.33 -2.24 -40.64
C LYS A 562 37.16 -3.70 -41.08
N ILE A 563 35.93 -4.20 -41.06
CA ILE A 563 35.51 -5.52 -41.55
C ILE A 563 34.15 -5.33 -42.21
N SER A 564 33.92 -6.04 -43.32
CA SER A 564 32.65 -6.00 -44.05
C SER A 564 31.55 -6.78 -43.31
N LYS A 565 30.31 -6.69 -43.79
CA LYS A 565 29.17 -7.34 -43.12
C LYS A 565 29.19 -8.84 -43.33
N GLU A 566 29.56 -9.31 -44.52
CA GLU A 566 29.73 -10.75 -44.77
C GLU A 566 30.90 -11.32 -43.93
N GLU A 567 32.03 -10.60 -43.82
CA GLU A 567 33.16 -11.05 -42.98
C GLU A 567 32.85 -11.02 -41.48
N PHE A 568 32.07 -10.04 -41.00
CA PHE A 568 31.63 -10.01 -39.60
C PHE A 568 30.70 -11.19 -39.31
N ASP A 569 29.76 -11.47 -40.21
CA ASP A 569 28.83 -12.58 -40.04
C ASP A 569 29.56 -13.92 -40.16
N GLU A 570 30.55 -14.08 -41.06
CA GLU A 570 31.38 -15.29 -41.13
C GLU A 570 32.28 -15.48 -39.90
N GLU A 571 32.95 -14.44 -39.39
CA GLU A 571 33.87 -14.55 -38.25
C GLU A 571 33.13 -14.70 -36.90
N PHE A 572 31.88 -14.22 -36.82
CA PHE A 572 30.97 -14.43 -35.69
C PHE A 572 30.30 -15.82 -35.74
N VAL A 573 30.06 -16.37 -36.94
CA VAL A 573 29.52 -17.73 -37.15
C VAL A 573 30.60 -18.80 -37.04
N LEU A 574 31.84 -18.50 -37.44
CA LEU A 574 33.00 -19.37 -37.24
C LEU A 574 33.30 -19.61 -35.75
N ASP A 575 32.95 -18.69 -34.84
CA ASP A 575 33.05 -18.92 -33.38
C ASP A 575 31.98 -19.92 -32.88
N ASP A 576 30.79 -19.94 -33.48
CA ASP A 576 29.71 -20.90 -33.16
C ASP A 576 30.03 -22.32 -33.71
N GLU A 577 30.73 -22.41 -34.86
CA GLU A 577 31.24 -23.68 -35.39
C GLU A 577 32.57 -24.13 -34.74
N LEU A 578 33.46 -23.22 -34.30
CA LEU A 578 34.68 -23.56 -33.55
C LEU A 578 34.37 -24.03 -32.11
N LEU A 579 33.25 -23.61 -31.52
CA LEU A 579 32.69 -24.23 -30.30
C LEU A 579 32.24 -25.68 -30.50
N SER A 580 32.05 -26.13 -31.76
CA SER A 580 31.80 -27.53 -32.11
C SER A 580 33.07 -28.31 -32.51
N GLN A 581 34.18 -27.63 -32.82
CA GLN A 581 35.44 -28.25 -33.25
C GLN A 581 36.56 -28.26 -32.18
N ASP A 582 36.42 -27.52 -31.09
CA ASP A 582 37.37 -27.56 -29.95
C ASP A 582 37.27 -28.83 -29.07
N LYS A 583 36.41 -29.78 -29.44
CA LYS A 583 36.46 -31.17 -28.92
C LYS A 583 37.30 -32.13 -29.79
N LYS A 584 37.90 -31.71 -30.91
CA LYS A 584 38.67 -32.61 -31.79
C LYS A 584 40.12 -32.24 -32.11
N LYS A 585 40.68 -31.15 -31.59
CA LYS A 585 42.13 -30.87 -31.69
C LYS A 585 42.78 -30.49 -30.36
N LYS A 586 42.71 -31.40 -29.38
CA LYS A 586 43.72 -31.48 -28.32
C LYS A 586 43.85 -32.89 -27.73
N VAL A 587 44.05 -33.87 -28.61
CA VAL A 587 44.87 -35.05 -28.33
C VAL A 587 45.69 -35.34 -29.58
N ALA A 588 46.85 -34.69 -29.65
CA ALA A 588 48.04 -35.31 -30.22
C ALA A 588 49.04 -35.41 -29.08
N MET A 589 48.74 -36.29 -28.13
CA MET A 589 49.73 -37.24 -27.66
C MET A 589 49.16 -38.61 -28.00
N SER A 590 50.01 -39.49 -28.53
CA SER A 590 49.73 -40.91 -28.73
C SER A 590 48.98 -41.51 -27.54
N GLU A 591 47.79 -42.07 -27.82
CA GLU A 591 47.07 -43.19 -27.17
C GLU A 591 47.33 -43.43 -25.66
N SER A 592 46.36 -43.53 -24.73
CA SER A 592 44.94 -43.87 -24.79
C SER A 592 44.39 -43.86 -23.34
N GLU A 593 43.26 -43.18 -23.07
CA GLU A 593 42.33 -43.43 -21.91
C GLU A 593 41.10 -42.49 -22.07
N VAL A 594 39.96 -43.03 -22.53
CA VAL A 594 38.76 -42.25 -22.91
C VAL A 594 37.74 -42.26 -21.77
N LYS A 595 37.56 -41.11 -21.10
CA LYS A 595 36.51 -40.91 -20.07
C LYS A 595 35.17 -40.51 -20.69
N LEU A 596 34.09 -41.21 -20.35
CA LEU A 596 32.71 -41.00 -20.83
C LEU A 596 31.85 -40.23 -19.81
N GLN A 597 30.83 -39.51 -20.27
CA GLN A 597 29.90 -38.78 -19.39
C GLN A 597 28.77 -39.69 -18.89
N CYS A 598 28.50 -39.68 -17.57
CA CYS A 598 27.39 -40.40 -16.97
C CYS A 598 26.06 -39.65 -17.12
N TYR A 599 25.05 -40.30 -17.71
CA TYR A 599 23.69 -39.80 -17.90
C TYR A 599 22.69 -40.30 -16.84
N ASN A 600 23.15 -41.05 -15.83
CA ASN A 600 22.30 -41.34 -14.67
C ASN A 600 21.88 -40.03 -14.01
N ARG A 601 20.57 -39.88 -13.76
CA ARG A 601 19.96 -38.62 -13.30
C ARG A 601 20.62 -38.14 -12.02
N THR A 602 21.06 -36.87 -12.01
CA THR A 602 21.79 -36.20 -10.91
C THR A 602 23.23 -36.67 -10.64
N CYS A 603 23.81 -37.61 -11.40
CA CYS A 603 25.25 -37.94 -11.30
C CYS A 603 26.11 -36.95 -12.10
N GLY A 604 25.97 -36.92 -13.43
CA GLY A 604 26.65 -35.98 -14.32
C GLY A 604 28.19 -36.05 -14.36
N GLN A 605 28.82 -37.02 -13.69
CA GLN A 605 30.28 -37.18 -13.64
C GLN A 605 30.85 -37.84 -14.90
N MET A 606 32.12 -37.54 -15.21
CA MET A 606 32.89 -38.25 -16.23
C MET A 606 33.56 -39.47 -15.58
N PHE A 607 33.42 -40.65 -16.18
CA PHE A 607 33.93 -41.92 -15.66
C PHE A 607 34.70 -42.66 -16.75
N ASP A 608 35.69 -43.47 -16.36
CA ASP A 608 36.39 -44.33 -17.30
C ASP A 608 35.65 -45.67 -17.40
N PRO A 609 35.29 -46.17 -18.59
CA PRO A 609 34.62 -47.46 -18.74
C PRO A 609 35.40 -48.64 -18.12
N SER A 610 36.73 -48.52 -18.05
CA SER A 610 37.62 -49.55 -17.52
C SER A 610 37.60 -49.67 -15.98
N THR A 611 37.20 -48.61 -15.27
CA THR A 611 37.17 -48.52 -13.79
C THR A 611 35.75 -48.40 -13.23
N ASN A 612 34.73 -48.68 -14.05
CA ASN A 612 33.33 -48.55 -13.68
C ASN A 612 32.85 -49.76 -12.86
N GLU A 613 33.01 -49.69 -11.54
CA GLU A 613 32.50 -50.67 -10.59
C GLU A 613 31.02 -50.40 -10.24
N SER A 614 30.33 -51.40 -9.67
CA SER A 614 28.87 -51.38 -9.43
C SER A 614 28.39 -50.31 -8.46
N ASP A 615 29.28 -49.68 -7.70
CA ASP A 615 28.98 -48.63 -6.72
C ASP A 615 29.53 -47.26 -7.10
N SER A 616 30.13 -47.13 -8.29
CA SER A 616 30.82 -45.91 -8.74
C SER A 616 29.89 -44.70 -8.90
N CYS A 617 28.62 -44.92 -9.26
CA CYS A 617 27.64 -43.87 -9.50
C CYS A 617 26.57 -43.81 -8.41
N THR A 618 26.41 -42.65 -7.75
CA THR A 618 25.27 -42.39 -6.84
C THR A 618 24.22 -41.50 -7.51
N HIS A 619 23.04 -42.04 -7.78
CA HIS A 619 21.97 -41.34 -8.50
C HIS A 619 20.57 -41.60 -7.89
N HIS A 620 19.57 -40.82 -8.28
CA HIS A 620 18.18 -41.07 -7.90
C HIS A 620 17.48 -41.92 -8.99
N PRO A 621 16.78 -43.01 -8.65
CA PRO A 621 16.14 -43.88 -9.64
C PRO A 621 14.77 -43.33 -10.13
N GLY A 622 14.15 -42.44 -9.35
CA GLY A 622 12.81 -41.91 -9.61
C GLY A 622 12.74 -40.56 -10.32
N VAL A 623 11.55 -40.20 -10.80
CA VAL A 623 11.24 -38.83 -11.27
C VAL A 623 10.91 -37.96 -10.05
N PRO A 624 11.38 -36.71 -9.95
CA PRO A 624 11.05 -35.85 -8.83
C PRO A 624 9.53 -35.65 -8.73
N VAL A 625 8.94 -36.05 -7.61
CA VAL A 625 7.50 -35.87 -7.37
C VAL A 625 7.30 -34.64 -6.49
N PHE A 626 6.58 -33.65 -6.99
CA PHE A 626 6.14 -32.52 -6.18
C PHE A 626 4.83 -32.87 -5.47
N HIS A 627 4.86 -32.92 -4.15
CA HIS A 627 3.64 -33.13 -3.37
C HIS A 627 3.00 -31.77 -3.07
N ASP A 628 1.94 -31.45 -3.82
CA ASP A 628 1.24 -30.17 -3.71
C ASP A 628 0.69 -29.90 -2.29
N ALA A 629 0.25 -30.94 -1.59
CA ALA A 629 -0.22 -30.86 -0.20
C ALA A 629 0.88 -30.50 0.82
N TYR A 630 2.14 -30.87 0.56
CA TYR A 630 3.28 -30.65 1.46
C TYR A 630 4.21 -29.52 0.99
N LYS A 631 3.97 -28.98 -0.22
CA LYS A 631 4.85 -28.02 -0.91
C LYS A 631 6.32 -28.44 -0.89
N SER A 632 6.58 -29.72 -1.09
CA SER A 632 7.92 -30.29 -1.06
C SER A 632 8.14 -31.27 -2.21
N TRP A 633 9.36 -31.28 -2.73
CA TRP A 633 9.86 -32.27 -3.67
C TRP A 633 10.38 -33.48 -2.90
N SER A 634 10.09 -34.68 -3.41
CA SER A 634 10.68 -35.91 -2.90
C SER A 634 10.98 -36.90 -4.02
N CYS A 635 12.02 -37.69 -3.78
CA CYS A 635 12.40 -38.81 -4.64
C CYS A 635 12.85 -40.04 -3.81
N CYS A 636 13.04 -39.89 -2.50
CA CYS A 636 13.26 -40.94 -1.48
C CYS A 636 12.77 -40.36 -0.11
N ASP A 637 13.10 -40.92 1.05
CA ASP A 637 12.65 -40.44 2.40
C ASP A 637 13.08 -39.00 2.78
N LYS A 638 13.78 -38.28 1.90
CA LYS A 638 14.16 -36.87 2.09
C LYS A 638 13.22 -35.94 1.32
N LYS A 639 12.70 -34.93 2.03
CA LYS A 639 11.79 -33.89 1.51
C LYS A 639 12.45 -32.53 1.58
N THR A 640 12.41 -31.75 0.50
CA THR A 640 12.87 -30.36 0.48
C THR A 640 11.83 -29.44 -0.16
N THR A 641 11.72 -28.21 0.32
CA THR A 641 10.75 -27.21 -0.18
C THR A 641 11.28 -26.43 -1.37
N ASP A 642 12.59 -26.50 -1.63
CA ASP A 642 13.25 -25.85 -2.76
C ASP A 642 13.71 -26.89 -3.79
N PHE A 643 13.37 -26.63 -5.06
CA PHE A 643 13.71 -27.51 -6.18
C PHE A 643 15.21 -27.55 -6.44
N THR A 644 15.91 -26.43 -6.22
CA THR A 644 17.36 -26.36 -6.39
C THR A 644 18.08 -27.14 -5.27
N GLU A 645 17.54 -27.11 -4.05
CA GLU A 645 18.04 -27.93 -2.95
C GLU A 645 17.78 -29.42 -3.19
N PHE A 646 16.64 -29.77 -3.79
CA PHE A 646 16.31 -31.14 -4.20
C PHE A 646 17.33 -31.71 -5.20
N LEU A 647 17.74 -30.93 -6.21
CA LEU A 647 18.73 -31.36 -7.21
C LEU A 647 20.14 -31.58 -6.63
N ASN A 648 20.44 -30.99 -5.47
CA ASN A 648 21.73 -31.11 -4.79
C ASN A 648 21.76 -32.24 -3.74
N ILE A 649 20.65 -32.97 -3.54
CA ILE A 649 20.63 -34.14 -2.65
C ILE A 649 21.38 -35.27 -3.34
N LYS A 650 22.44 -35.80 -2.70
CA LYS A 650 23.16 -36.99 -3.19
C LYS A 650 22.18 -38.14 -3.46
N GLY A 651 22.37 -38.82 -4.59
CA GLY A 651 21.55 -39.95 -5.05
C GLY A 651 21.34 -41.01 -3.98
N CYS A 652 20.14 -41.60 -3.90
CA CYS A 652 19.82 -42.64 -2.92
C CYS A 652 20.10 -44.08 -3.40
N THR A 653 20.62 -44.26 -4.62
CA THR A 653 20.95 -45.57 -5.19
C THR A 653 22.37 -45.54 -5.79
N THR A 654 23.15 -46.60 -5.53
CA THR A 654 24.48 -46.84 -6.10
C THR A 654 24.37 -47.79 -7.29
N SER A 655 24.99 -47.46 -8.42
CA SER A 655 25.02 -48.31 -9.62
C SER A 655 26.27 -48.02 -10.47
N TYR A 656 26.42 -48.71 -11.60
CA TYR A 656 27.40 -48.35 -12.63
C TYR A 656 27.05 -46.99 -13.25
N HIS A 657 28.06 -46.21 -13.64
CA HIS A 657 27.82 -45.05 -14.50
C HIS A 657 27.31 -45.52 -15.88
N SER A 658 26.31 -44.81 -16.43
CA SER A 658 25.74 -45.09 -17.75
C SER A 658 26.09 -43.98 -18.73
N ASN A 659 26.65 -44.33 -19.89
CA ASN A 659 26.91 -43.40 -20.99
C ASN A 659 25.70 -43.27 -21.96
N VAL A 660 24.56 -43.90 -21.65
CA VAL A 660 23.36 -43.89 -22.50
C VAL A 660 22.38 -42.83 -22.01
N LYS A 661 22.07 -41.87 -22.88
CA LYS A 661 21.09 -40.80 -22.61
C LYS A 661 19.67 -41.41 -22.52
N PRO A 662 18.92 -41.22 -21.42
CA PRO A 662 17.55 -41.72 -21.32
C PRO A 662 16.65 -41.10 -22.39
N VAL A 663 15.78 -41.91 -22.98
CA VAL A 663 14.74 -41.45 -23.92
C VAL A 663 13.78 -40.52 -23.19
N GLU A 664 13.49 -39.35 -23.76
CA GLU A 664 12.53 -38.40 -23.18
C GLU A 664 11.14 -39.02 -23.14
N PRO A 665 10.41 -38.95 -22.01
CA PRO A 665 9.07 -39.51 -21.94
C PRO A 665 8.13 -38.71 -22.85
N GLU A 666 7.46 -39.40 -23.77
CA GLU A 666 6.39 -38.82 -24.59
C GLU A 666 5.30 -38.23 -23.68
N LYS A 667 4.81 -37.03 -24.03
CA LYS A 667 3.69 -36.38 -23.33
C LYS A 667 2.50 -37.35 -23.30
N PRO A 668 1.88 -37.60 -22.13
CA PRO A 668 0.67 -38.42 -22.08
C PRO A 668 -0.40 -37.80 -22.98
N LYS A 669 -0.90 -38.58 -23.95
CA LYS A 669 -2.16 -38.27 -24.63
C LYS A 669 -3.26 -38.26 -23.56
N GLU A 670 -4.13 -37.25 -23.61
CA GLU A 670 -5.21 -37.05 -22.66
C GLU A 670 -6.00 -38.35 -22.44
N ALA A 671 -5.88 -38.91 -21.24
CA ALA A 671 -6.67 -40.06 -20.82
C ALA A 671 -8.02 -39.58 -20.28
N LYS A 672 -9.05 -40.33 -20.67
CA LYS A 672 -10.47 -40.13 -20.41
C LYS A 672 -10.81 -39.96 -18.93
N GLU A 673 -11.92 -39.23 -18.75
CA GLU A 673 -12.76 -38.98 -17.59
C GLU A 673 -12.54 -39.86 -16.34
N VAL A 674 -12.37 -39.19 -15.19
CA VAL A 674 -12.57 -39.75 -13.84
C VAL A 674 -13.66 -38.91 -13.15
N PRO A 675 -14.59 -39.51 -12.39
CA PRO A 675 -15.89 -38.91 -12.08
C PRO A 675 -15.80 -37.69 -11.17
N SER A 676 -16.51 -36.63 -11.53
CA SER A 676 -16.70 -35.44 -10.70
C SER A 676 -17.54 -35.77 -9.47
N ILE A 677 -17.01 -35.48 -8.28
CA ILE A 677 -17.83 -35.29 -7.07
C ILE A 677 -18.75 -34.09 -7.35
N PRO A 678 -20.08 -34.18 -7.18
CA PRO A 678 -20.96 -33.07 -7.52
C PRO A 678 -20.66 -31.87 -6.61
N ARG A 679 -20.31 -30.73 -7.22
CA ARG A 679 -20.50 -29.45 -6.52
C ARG A 679 -21.99 -29.29 -6.24
N PRO A 680 -22.37 -28.69 -5.09
CA PRO A 680 -23.72 -28.19 -4.92
C PRO A 680 -24.01 -27.25 -6.10
N LEU A 681 -25.05 -27.57 -6.86
CA LEU A 681 -25.59 -26.73 -7.92
C LEU A 681 -26.05 -25.41 -7.27
N GLU A 682 -25.19 -24.40 -7.27
CA GLU A 682 -25.66 -23.03 -7.34
C GLU A 682 -26.49 -22.96 -8.62
N GLN A 683 -27.80 -22.76 -8.47
CA GLN A 683 -28.70 -22.47 -9.57
C GLN A 683 -28.19 -21.22 -10.29
N GLN A 684 -27.29 -21.41 -11.24
CA GLN A 684 -26.96 -20.40 -12.23
C GLN A 684 -28.22 -20.26 -13.07
N ILE A 685 -28.87 -19.11 -12.98
CA ILE A 685 -29.89 -18.71 -13.94
C ILE A 685 -29.18 -18.68 -15.29
N VAL A 686 -29.31 -19.75 -16.07
CA VAL A 686 -28.80 -19.80 -17.45
C VAL A 686 -29.73 -18.90 -18.25
N MET A 687 -29.32 -17.66 -18.48
CA MET A 687 -29.98 -16.81 -19.45
C MET A 687 -29.75 -17.42 -20.84
N GLU A 688 -30.83 -17.60 -21.59
CA GLU A 688 -30.73 -18.06 -22.98
C GLU A 688 -30.07 -16.95 -23.82
N ARG A 689 -28.99 -17.30 -24.54
CA ARG A 689 -28.20 -16.33 -25.30
C ARG A 689 -29.04 -15.78 -26.46
N PRO A 690 -29.30 -14.46 -26.52
CA PRO A 690 -30.07 -13.86 -27.62
C PRO A 690 -29.38 -14.05 -28.98
N ASP A 691 -30.17 -14.07 -30.06
CA ASP A 691 -29.67 -14.17 -31.43
C ASP A 691 -28.70 -13.01 -31.76
N VAL A 692 -27.63 -13.33 -32.48
CA VAL A 692 -26.60 -12.36 -32.91
C VAL A 692 -27.18 -11.35 -33.92
N ASN A 693 -28.23 -11.74 -34.65
CA ASN A 693 -28.84 -10.93 -35.71
C ASN A 693 -29.84 -9.88 -35.20
N ILE A 694 -29.99 -9.70 -33.89
CA ILE A 694 -30.80 -8.62 -33.32
C ILE A 694 -30.26 -7.27 -33.82
N PRO A 695 -31.12 -6.32 -34.26
CA PRO A 695 -30.67 -5.00 -34.70
C PRO A 695 -29.79 -4.30 -33.65
N LEU A 696 -28.71 -3.68 -34.10
CA LEU A 696 -27.83 -2.87 -33.26
C LEU A 696 -28.53 -1.57 -32.85
N VAL A 697 -28.31 -1.13 -31.62
CA VAL A 697 -28.88 0.12 -31.09
C VAL A 697 -27.75 1.06 -30.69
N PRO A 698 -27.81 2.36 -31.03
CA PRO A 698 -26.80 3.33 -30.63
C PRO A 698 -26.73 3.49 -29.11
N LEU A 699 -25.52 3.43 -28.57
CA LEU A 699 -25.28 3.61 -27.15
C LEU A 699 -25.25 5.10 -26.77
N PRO A 700 -25.78 5.48 -25.60
CA PRO A 700 -25.70 6.85 -25.12
C PRO A 700 -24.24 7.23 -24.88
N HIS A 701 -23.87 8.46 -25.26
CA HIS A 701 -22.50 8.93 -25.12
C HIS A 701 -22.38 10.26 -24.37
N THR A 702 -21.20 10.49 -23.79
CA THR A 702 -20.84 11.74 -23.11
C THR A 702 -19.45 12.20 -23.53
N VAL A 703 -19.25 13.52 -23.58
CA VAL A 703 -17.96 14.14 -23.92
C VAL A 703 -17.28 14.65 -22.64
N GLY A 704 -16.12 14.10 -22.33
CA GLY A 704 -15.34 14.46 -21.14
C GLY A 704 -14.79 15.88 -21.19
N SER A 705 -14.58 16.48 -20.03
CA SER A 705 -14.10 17.87 -19.87
C SER A 705 -12.74 18.14 -20.52
N SER A 706 -11.91 17.12 -20.71
CA SER A 706 -10.61 17.23 -21.36
C SER A 706 -10.67 17.38 -22.87
N LEU A 707 -11.75 16.92 -23.52
CA LEU A 707 -11.90 16.95 -24.97
C LEU A 707 -12.62 18.22 -25.45
N LYS A 708 -13.57 18.75 -24.66
CA LYS A 708 -14.33 19.98 -24.97
C LYS A 708 -13.46 21.17 -25.44
N PRO A 709 -12.41 21.59 -24.71
CA PRO A 709 -11.58 22.73 -25.15
C PRO A 709 -10.75 22.43 -26.41
N VAL A 710 -10.45 21.15 -26.68
CA VAL A 710 -9.69 20.75 -27.87
C VAL A 710 -10.59 20.79 -29.11
N LEU A 711 -11.84 20.33 -28.99
CA LEU A 711 -12.85 20.41 -30.05
C LEU A 711 -13.18 21.87 -30.40
N GLU A 712 -13.37 22.74 -29.41
CA GLU A 712 -13.60 24.17 -29.62
C GLU A 712 -12.44 24.87 -30.34
N LYS A 713 -11.19 24.49 -30.02
CA LYS A 713 -10.01 25.00 -30.72
C LYS A 713 -9.95 24.53 -32.17
N MET A 714 -10.30 23.26 -32.44
CA MET A 714 -10.35 22.73 -33.80
C MET A 714 -11.44 23.38 -34.65
N LEU A 715 -12.64 23.61 -34.09
CA LEU A 715 -13.73 24.33 -34.75
C LEU A 715 -13.30 25.75 -35.18
N LYS A 716 -12.52 26.45 -34.36
CA LYS A 716 -11.97 27.77 -34.70
C LYS A 716 -10.90 27.74 -35.79
N GLU A 717 -10.08 26.70 -35.85
CA GLU A 717 -9.05 26.53 -36.87
C GLU A 717 -9.65 26.19 -38.26
N ILE A 718 -10.80 25.50 -38.31
CA ILE A 718 -11.50 25.16 -39.56
C ILE A 718 -12.18 26.38 -40.18
N THR A 719 -12.65 27.35 -39.39
CA THR A 719 -13.28 28.60 -39.89
C THR A 719 -12.33 29.63 -40.53
N LEU A 720 -11.03 29.35 -40.64
CA LEU A 720 -10.02 30.31 -41.10
C LEU A 720 -9.33 29.95 -42.43
N VAL A 721 -9.75 28.89 -43.13
CA VAL A 721 -9.11 28.47 -44.39
C VAL A 721 -10.18 28.22 -45.46
N PRO A 722 -10.28 29.06 -46.50
CA PRO A 722 -11.06 28.73 -47.71
C PRO A 722 -10.38 27.59 -48.46
N ASP A 723 -11.17 26.69 -49.04
CA ASP A 723 -10.71 25.56 -49.84
C ASP A 723 -9.81 26.02 -51.00
N GLU A 724 -8.50 25.73 -50.93
CA GLU A 724 -7.60 25.83 -52.08
C GLU A 724 -7.75 24.58 -52.96
N VAL A 725 -8.11 24.82 -54.21
CA VAL A 725 -8.22 23.84 -55.29
C VAL A 725 -6.83 23.26 -55.59
N ASN A 726 -6.73 21.93 -55.55
CA ASN A 726 -5.48 21.18 -55.71
C ASN A 726 -5.15 20.99 -57.21
N ASP A 727 -4.46 21.95 -57.82
CA ASP A 727 -3.78 21.75 -59.11
C ASP A 727 -2.63 20.76 -58.88
N GLY A 728 -2.72 19.57 -59.49
CA GLY A 728 -1.85 18.39 -59.26
C GLY A 728 -0.35 18.52 -59.60
N VAL A 729 0.29 19.64 -59.27
CA VAL A 729 1.71 19.94 -59.49
C VAL A 729 2.44 19.95 -58.14
N VAL A 730 3.39 19.02 -57.93
CA VAL A 730 4.22 18.98 -56.71
C VAL A 730 5.18 20.18 -56.71
N LYS A 731 5.05 21.08 -55.73
CA LYS A 731 5.95 22.23 -55.56
C LYS A 731 7.33 21.79 -55.10
N LEU A 732 8.38 22.46 -55.56
CA LEU A 732 9.75 22.26 -55.08
C LEU A 732 9.82 22.44 -53.55
N ASN A 733 10.59 21.58 -52.88
CA ASN A 733 10.72 21.43 -51.43
C ASN A 733 9.53 20.79 -50.69
N THR A 734 8.60 20.14 -51.40
CA THR A 734 7.54 19.35 -50.72
C THR A 734 8.17 18.14 -50.00
N PRO A 735 7.98 17.96 -48.68
CA PRO A 735 8.56 16.85 -47.93
C PRO A 735 7.86 15.53 -48.26
N CYS A 736 8.61 14.43 -48.21
CA CYS A 736 8.05 13.09 -48.41
C CYS A 736 7.06 12.74 -47.29
N LEU A 737 5.90 12.19 -47.64
CA LEU A 737 4.84 11.80 -46.70
C LEU A 737 5.09 10.44 -46.03
N ASN A 738 6.12 9.69 -46.45
CA ASN A 738 6.45 8.39 -45.87
C ASN A 738 7.09 8.55 -44.49
N LYS A 739 6.62 7.77 -43.49
CA LYS A 739 7.06 7.85 -42.09
C LYS A 739 8.55 7.55 -41.93
N GLY A 740 9.33 8.53 -41.45
CA GLY A 740 10.78 8.41 -41.23
C GLY A 740 11.64 8.83 -42.42
N CYS A 741 11.04 9.22 -43.56
CA CYS A 741 11.77 9.80 -44.68
C CYS A 741 11.97 11.31 -44.46
N ARG A 742 13.18 11.82 -44.73
CA ARG A 742 13.53 13.25 -44.58
C ARG A 742 13.78 13.96 -45.92
N GLU A 743 13.59 13.27 -47.04
CA GLU A 743 13.84 13.83 -48.35
C GLU A 743 12.73 14.80 -48.77
N VAL A 744 13.13 15.81 -49.52
CA VAL A 744 12.27 16.86 -50.07
C VAL A 744 12.32 16.80 -51.59
N TYR A 745 11.18 17.08 -52.22
CA TYR A 745 11.04 17.04 -53.67
C TYR A 745 11.89 18.14 -54.35
N LYS A 746 12.92 17.76 -55.09
CA LYS A 746 13.83 18.68 -55.81
C LYS A 746 13.61 18.67 -57.34
N GLY A 747 12.59 17.97 -57.83
CA GLY A 747 12.25 17.82 -59.26
C GLY A 747 11.98 16.36 -59.64
N GLU A 748 11.80 16.07 -60.94
CA GLU A 748 11.53 14.70 -61.43
C GLU A 748 12.61 13.68 -61.06
N SER A 749 13.86 14.12 -60.88
CA SER A 749 14.96 13.28 -60.40
C SER A 749 14.71 12.70 -59.01
N SER A 750 14.00 13.40 -58.12
CA SER A 750 13.65 12.91 -56.77
C SER A 750 12.62 11.77 -56.78
N ASN A 751 11.92 11.54 -57.90
CA ASN A 751 11.02 10.39 -58.04
C ASN A 751 11.76 9.09 -58.36
N ALA A 752 13.00 9.18 -58.86
CA ALA A 752 13.86 8.04 -59.15
C ALA A 752 14.68 7.58 -57.94
N GLU A 753 14.74 8.40 -56.88
CA GLU A 753 15.46 8.08 -55.65
C GLU A 753 14.66 7.11 -54.75
N THR A 754 15.38 6.24 -54.04
CA THR A 754 14.78 5.22 -53.18
C THR A 754 14.44 5.81 -51.80
N CYS A 755 13.15 5.83 -51.45
CA CYS A 755 12.67 6.26 -50.16
C CYS A 755 12.90 5.19 -49.09
N LEU A 756 13.63 5.52 -48.02
CA LEU A 756 13.75 4.69 -46.83
C LEU A 756 12.73 5.13 -45.76
N TYR A 757 11.81 4.25 -45.38
CA TYR A 757 10.73 4.55 -44.44
C TYR A 757 10.36 3.35 -43.56
N HIS A 758 9.52 3.59 -42.54
CA HIS A 758 9.00 2.53 -41.66
C HIS A 758 7.55 2.17 -42.06
N GLU A 759 7.31 0.92 -42.47
CA GLU A 759 5.96 0.42 -42.75
C GLU A 759 5.12 0.16 -41.48
N GLY A 760 5.78 -0.12 -40.35
CA GLY A 760 5.12 -0.42 -39.08
C GLY A 760 4.72 0.82 -38.27
N THR A 761 3.93 0.60 -37.21
CA THR A 761 3.64 1.62 -36.19
C THR A 761 4.58 1.40 -34.99
N PRO A 762 5.13 2.46 -34.37
CA PRO A 762 5.89 2.33 -33.13
C PRO A 762 5.06 1.69 -32.01
N ILE A 763 5.57 0.57 -31.48
CA ILE A 763 5.02 -0.19 -30.36
C ILE A 763 5.89 0.04 -29.13
N PHE A 764 5.32 0.56 -28.05
CA PHE A 764 6.01 0.67 -26.76
C PHE A 764 5.74 -0.56 -25.88
N HIS A 765 6.80 -1.24 -25.45
CA HIS A 765 6.74 -2.41 -24.56
C HIS A 765 6.83 -1.97 -23.10
N GLU A 766 5.69 -1.78 -22.45
CA GLU A 766 5.62 -1.20 -21.09
C GLU A 766 6.35 -2.04 -20.01
N GLY A 767 6.30 -3.36 -20.13
CA GLY A 767 7.03 -4.27 -19.22
C GLY A 767 8.55 -4.29 -19.42
N MET A 768 9.03 -3.91 -20.61
CA MET A 768 10.46 -3.97 -20.97
C MET A 768 11.10 -2.58 -21.24
N LYS A 769 10.29 -1.52 -21.24
CA LYS A 769 10.68 -0.10 -21.39
C LYS A 769 11.46 0.23 -22.68
N TYR A 770 10.98 -0.20 -23.83
CA TYR A 770 11.52 0.20 -25.15
C TYR A 770 10.44 0.32 -26.23
N TRP A 771 10.73 1.11 -27.28
CA TRP A 771 9.98 1.27 -28.52
C TRP A 771 10.50 0.31 -29.59
N SER A 772 9.59 -0.30 -30.37
CA SER A 772 9.91 -1.16 -31.51
C SER A 772 8.91 -0.96 -32.64
N CYS A 773 9.36 -0.99 -33.88
CA CYS A 773 8.48 -0.91 -35.06
C CYS A 773 8.77 -2.00 -36.09
N CYS A 774 9.99 -2.55 -36.07
CA CYS A 774 10.44 -3.68 -36.89
C CYS A 774 11.29 -4.58 -35.96
N VAL A 775 12.57 -4.81 -36.31
CA VAL A 775 13.57 -5.54 -35.51
C VAL A 775 14.35 -4.65 -34.52
N LYS A 776 14.25 -3.32 -34.67
CA LYS A 776 15.03 -2.34 -33.87
C LYS A 776 14.30 -1.97 -32.58
N ARG A 777 15.06 -1.80 -31.48
CA ARG A 777 14.57 -1.43 -30.14
C ARG A 777 15.29 -0.20 -29.61
N THR A 778 14.54 0.78 -29.11
CA THR A 778 15.10 2.00 -28.50
C THR A 778 14.38 2.38 -27.21
N THR A 779 15.12 2.86 -26.21
CA THR A 779 14.55 3.24 -24.92
C THR A 779 13.93 4.64 -24.93
N ASP A 780 14.28 5.48 -25.91
CA ASP A 780 13.84 6.87 -26.04
C ASP A 780 13.04 7.08 -27.34
N PHE A 781 11.95 7.85 -27.26
CA PHE A 781 11.00 8.04 -28.36
C PHE A 781 11.54 8.99 -29.45
N ASN A 782 12.27 10.03 -29.08
CA ASN A 782 12.86 10.94 -30.08
C ASN A 782 13.98 10.23 -30.83
N SER A 783 14.79 9.45 -30.10
CA SER A 783 15.81 8.57 -30.68
C SER A 783 15.24 7.47 -31.57
N PHE A 784 13.94 7.14 -31.45
CA PHE A 784 13.22 6.23 -32.34
C PHE A 784 12.80 6.94 -33.65
N LEU A 785 12.27 8.17 -33.55
CA LEU A 785 11.86 8.97 -34.71
C LEU A 785 13.03 9.43 -35.58
N ASP A 786 14.23 9.55 -34.98
CA ASP A 786 15.45 9.93 -35.69
C ASP A 786 16.12 8.78 -36.48
N GLN A 787 15.55 7.56 -36.42
CA GLN A 787 16.13 6.40 -37.10
C GLN A 787 15.78 6.35 -38.58
N VAL A 788 16.73 5.90 -39.39
CA VAL A 788 16.52 5.62 -40.81
C VAL A 788 15.59 4.41 -40.97
N GLY A 789 14.64 4.54 -41.89
CA GLY A 789 13.59 3.56 -42.21
C GLY A 789 14.07 2.12 -42.38
N CYS A 790 13.19 1.15 -42.09
CA CYS A 790 13.45 -0.29 -42.25
C CYS A 790 13.29 -0.77 -43.69
N THR A 791 12.50 -0.07 -44.49
CA THR A 791 11.96 -0.54 -45.76
C THR A 791 12.26 0.45 -46.88
N THR A 792 12.55 -0.05 -48.08
CA THR A 792 12.78 0.74 -49.30
C THR A 792 11.50 0.82 -50.14
N GLY A 793 11.18 2.00 -50.68
CA GLY A 793 10.05 2.19 -51.60
C GLY A 793 10.16 3.50 -52.37
N LYS A 794 9.07 3.92 -53.02
CA LYS A 794 9.01 5.20 -53.74
C LYS A 794 8.57 6.33 -52.81
N HIS A 795 9.08 7.54 -53.03
CA HIS A 795 8.62 8.72 -52.30
C HIS A 795 7.15 9.02 -52.60
N LYS A 796 6.41 9.45 -51.56
CA LYS A 796 5.00 9.82 -51.68
C LYS A 796 4.85 11.32 -51.44
N TRP A 797 4.40 12.06 -52.47
CA TRP A 797 4.32 13.52 -52.45
C TRP A 797 2.88 14.07 -52.38
N HIS A 798 1.88 13.24 -52.70
CA HIS A 798 0.45 13.57 -52.61
C HIS A 798 -0.27 12.69 -51.58
N LYS A 799 -1.32 13.22 -50.94
CA LYS A 799 -2.29 12.45 -50.16
C LYS A 799 -3.31 11.82 -51.11
N ASP A 800 -3.53 10.51 -51.03
CA ASP A 800 -4.58 9.85 -51.81
C ASP A 800 -5.95 10.24 -51.23
N ASN A 801 -6.76 10.95 -52.02
CA ASN A 801 -8.05 11.49 -51.56
C ASN A 801 -9.22 10.50 -51.61
N ASN A 802 -9.00 9.20 -51.85
CA ASN A 802 -10.09 8.25 -52.12
C ASN A 802 -9.99 6.89 -51.38
N VAL A 803 -9.38 6.85 -50.21
CA VAL A 803 -9.45 5.67 -49.35
C VAL A 803 -9.88 6.14 -47.96
N GLU A 804 -11.03 5.66 -47.47
CA GLU A 804 -11.33 5.68 -46.04
C GLU A 804 -10.10 5.10 -45.34
N ASN A 805 -9.28 5.96 -44.72
CA ASN A 805 -8.06 5.54 -44.03
C ASN A 805 -8.45 4.79 -42.77
N LYS A 806 -8.91 3.54 -42.94
CA LYS A 806 -9.15 2.58 -41.87
C LYS A 806 -7.83 2.37 -41.15
N THR A 807 -7.72 3.03 -40.01
CA THR A 807 -6.48 3.08 -39.24
C THR A 807 -6.62 2.10 -38.09
N LYS A 808 -5.69 1.15 -37.99
CA LYS A 808 -5.65 0.22 -36.86
C LYS A 808 -5.35 0.98 -35.57
N CYS A 809 -6.36 1.18 -34.73
CA CYS A 809 -6.18 1.68 -33.38
C CYS A 809 -5.89 0.51 -32.42
N ARG A 810 -5.04 0.76 -31.42
CA ARG A 810 -4.98 -0.13 -30.26
C ARG A 810 -6.28 0.02 -29.48
N TYR A 811 -6.90 -1.09 -29.11
CA TYR A 811 -7.93 -1.12 -28.10
C TYR A 811 -7.60 -2.19 -27.06
N ASP A 812 -7.82 -1.85 -25.79
CA ASP A 812 -7.66 -2.78 -24.67
C ASP A 812 -9.04 -2.99 -24.02
N TRP A 813 -9.20 -4.10 -23.31
CA TRP A 813 -10.40 -4.31 -22.50
C TRP A 813 -10.03 -4.85 -21.12
N HIS A 814 -10.86 -4.52 -20.15
CA HIS A 814 -10.80 -5.10 -18.81
C HIS A 814 -12.22 -5.28 -18.29
N GLN A 815 -12.37 -6.10 -17.25
CA GLN A 815 -13.67 -6.35 -16.64
C GLN A 815 -13.62 -6.17 -15.13
N THR A 816 -14.76 -5.78 -14.60
CA THR A 816 -15.11 -5.82 -13.18
C THR A 816 -16.19 -6.89 -12.99
N GLY A 817 -16.66 -7.10 -11.76
CA GLY A 817 -17.73 -8.08 -11.49
C GLY A 817 -18.94 -7.91 -12.41
N ASN A 818 -19.40 -6.67 -12.64
CA ASN A 818 -20.67 -6.39 -13.31
C ASN A 818 -20.54 -5.57 -14.60
N THR A 819 -19.32 -5.22 -15.04
CA THR A 819 -19.10 -4.35 -16.20
C THR A 819 -17.85 -4.75 -16.97
N VAL A 820 -17.92 -4.71 -18.30
CA VAL A 820 -16.78 -4.83 -19.22
C VAL A 820 -16.49 -3.43 -19.76
N ILE A 821 -15.23 -3.01 -19.77
CA ILE A 821 -14.81 -1.70 -20.27
C ILE A 821 -13.84 -1.93 -21.42
N VAL A 822 -14.21 -1.43 -22.60
CA VAL A 822 -13.37 -1.42 -23.81
C VAL A 822 -12.83 -0.01 -24.00
N SER A 823 -11.51 0.14 -24.13
CA SER A 823 -10.82 1.41 -24.30
C SER A 823 -10.16 1.44 -25.66
N VAL A 824 -10.68 2.27 -26.58
CA VAL A 824 -10.10 2.50 -27.91
C VAL A 824 -9.20 3.73 -27.84
N TYR A 825 -7.91 3.59 -28.12
CA TYR A 825 -6.96 4.69 -28.02
C TYR A 825 -6.90 5.47 -29.34
N SER A 826 -7.54 6.64 -29.35
CA SER A 826 -7.57 7.57 -30.47
C SER A 826 -7.29 9.00 -29.97
N LYS A 827 -6.42 9.73 -30.66
CA LYS A 827 -6.06 11.10 -30.26
C LYS A 827 -7.06 12.08 -30.85
N CYS A 828 -7.74 12.83 -29.99
CA CYS A 828 -8.80 13.77 -30.37
C CYS A 828 -9.91 13.11 -31.19
N PRO A 829 -10.71 12.20 -30.58
CA PRO A 829 -11.87 11.63 -31.24
C PRO A 829 -12.93 12.71 -31.50
N LEU A 830 -13.67 12.54 -32.60
CA LEU A 830 -14.70 13.46 -33.09
C LEU A 830 -16.08 12.85 -32.81
N PRO A 831 -16.79 13.25 -31.73
CA PRO A 831 -18.04 12.62 -31.33
C PRO A 831 -19.14 12.71 -32.40
N ASP A 832 -19.19 13.82 -33.15
CA ASP A 832 -20.22 14.05 -34.19
C ASP A 832 -20.05 13.14 -35.43
N LEU A 833 -18.85 12.59 -35.62
CA LEU A 833 -18.51 11.67 -36.72
C LEU A 833 -18.24 10.25 -36.21
N SER A 834 -18.49 9.97 -34.94
CA SER A 834 -18.26 8.68 -34.31
C SER A 834 -19.57 8.10 -33.79
N PHE A 835 -19.74 6.78 -33.89
CA PHE A 835 -20.87 6.09 -33.31
C PHE A 835 -20.44 4.75 -32.72
N VAL A 836 -21.17 4.30 -31.70
CA VAL A 836 -20.99 2.98 -31.11
C VAL A 836 -22.38 2.39 -30.93
N GLU A 837 -22.61 1.26 -31.57
CA GLU A 837 -23.89 0.57 -31.52
C GLU A 837 -23.70 -0.82 -30.92
N ALA A 838 -24.67 -1.29 -30.15
CA ALA A 838 -24.61 -2.60 -29.55
C ALA A 838 -25.99 -3.24 -29.45
N ASN A 839 -26.01 -4.56 -29.51
CA ASN A 839 -27.11 -5.40 -29.07
C ASN A 839 -26.60 -6.28 -27.90
N PRO A 840 -27.43 -7.09 -27.24
CA PRO A 840 -27.01 -7.88 -26.08
C PRO A 840 -25.78 -8.78 -26.29
N VAL A 841 -25.40 -9.10 -27.54
CA VAL A 841 -24.33 -10.05 -27.88
C VAL A 841 -23.34 -9.55 -28.94
N LYS A 842 -23.52 -8.35 -29.52
CA LYS A 842 -22.70 -7.77 -30.59
C LYS A 842 -22.45 -6.28 -30.30
N LEU A 843 -21.24 -5.82 -30.61
CA LEU A 843 -20.79 -4.43 -30.46
C LEU A 843 -20.13 -3.97 -31.76
N HIS A 844 -20.58 -2.85 -32.31
CA HIS A 844 -19.96 -2.16 -33.44
C HIS A 844 -19.38 -0.82 -32.98
N ILE A 845 -18.12 -0.59 -33.32
CA ILE A 845 -17.35 0.57 -32.87
C ILE A 845 -16.85 1.33 -34.09
N HIS A 846 -17.37 2.54 -34.31
CA HIS A 846 -16.92 3.45 -35.36
C HIS A 846 -16.43 4.76 -34.76
N ILE A 847 -15.11 4.98 -34.71
CA ILE A 847 -14.50 6.17 -34.11
C ILE A 847 -13.71 6.94 -35.16
N ALA A 848 -14.17 8.15 -35.49
CA ALA A 848 -13.42 9.13 -36.27
C ALA A 848 -12.53 9.98 -35.34
N PHE A 849 -11.29 10.26 -35.74
CA PHE A 849 -10.35 11.02 -34.91
C PHE A 849 -9.29 11.78 -35.72
N GLY A 850 -8.67 12.76 -35.07
CA GLY A 850 -7.60 13.57 -35.67
C GLY A 850 -8.08 14.63 -36.67
N LYS A 851 -7.13 15.41 -37.21
CA LYS A 851 -7.42 16.46 -38.22
C LYS A 851 -7.70 15.88 -39.61
N ASP A 852 -7.07 14.75 -39.93
CA ASP A 852 -7.19 14.05 -41.21
C ASP A 852 -8.41 13.11 -41.29
N LYS A 853 -9.32 13.15 -40.28
CA LYS A 853 -10.54 12.32 -40.19
C LYS A 853 -10.24 10.81 -40.37
N GLU A 854 -9.23 10.30 -39.67
CA GLU A 854 -8.94 8.87 -39.65
C GLU A 854 -10.07 8.11 -38.95
N VAL A 855 -10.37 6.90 -39.42
CA VAL A 855 -11.50 6.09 -38.92
C VAL A 855 -11.00 4.76 -38.39
N PHE A 856 -11.48 4.41 -37.18
CA PHE A 856 -11.39 3.08 -36.61
C PHE A 856 -12.77 2.42 -36.65
N ASP A 857 -12.88 1.28 -37.31
CA ASP A 857 -14.13 0.55 -37.50
C ASP A 857 -13.93 -0.93 -37.16
N GLU A 858 -14.60 -1.43 -36.13
CA GLU A 858 -14.50 -2.83 -35.67
C GLU A 858 -15.86 -3.37 -35.18
N GLU A 859 -16.19 -4.60 -35.57
CA GLU A 859 -17.35 -5.35 -35.10
C GLU A 859 -16.94 -6.55 -34.25
N LEU A 860 -17.53 -6.69 -33.06
CA LEU A 860 -17.21 -7.74 -32.09
C LEU A 860 -18.47 -8.49 -31.65
N VAL A 861 -18.46 -9.82 -31.81
CA VAL A 861 -19.45 -10.70 -31.16
C VAL A 861 -18.98 -10.99 -29.75
N LEU A 862 -19.66 -10.41 -28.76
CA LEU A 862 -19.26 -10.40 -27.35
C LEU A 862 -19.25 -11.80 -26.73
N PHE A 863 -18.41 -12.04 -25.72
CA PHE A 863 -18.33 -13.35 -25.06
C PHE A 863 -19.60 -13.68 -24.26
N GLY A 864 -20.16 -12.72 -23.51
CA GLY A 864 -21.39 -12.90 -22.72
C GLY A 864 -22.44 -11.85 -23.05
N ILE A 865 -23.53 -11.84 -22.28
CA ILE A 865 -24.68 -10.96 -22.53
C ILE A 865 -24.52 -9.62 -21.80
N VAL A 866 -24.83 -8.53 -22.51
CA VAL A 866 -24.81 -7.16 -21.96
C VAL A 866 -26.21 -6.56 -21.86
N ASP A 867 -26.44 -5.76 -20.83
CA ASP A 867 -27.65 -4.95 -20.64
C ASP A 867 -27.46 -3.58 -21.32
N ILE A 868 -28.07 -3.42 -22.49
CA ILE A 868 -27.92 -2.24 -23.36
C ILE A 868 -28.38 -0.95 -22.68
N ALA A 869 -29.44 -0.99 -21.86
CA ALA A 869 -29.97 0.21 -21.20
C ALA A 869 -28.97 0.83 -20.20
N SER A 870 -28.04 0.03 -19.69
CA SER A 870 -27.04 0.43 -18.70
C SER A 870 -25.63 0.65 -19.30
N CYS A 871 -25.49 0.57 -20.62
CA CYS A 871 -24.23 0.80 -21.32
C CYS A 871 -24.00 2.30 -21.56
N LEU A 872 -22.74 2.73 -21.57
CA LEU A 872 -22.38 4.15 -21.76
C LEU A 872 -21.05 4.30 -22.49
N VAL A 873 -20.97 5.26 -23.40
CA VAL A 873 -19.74 5.65 -24.11
C VAL A 873 -19.23 6.99 -23.60
N THR A 874 -17.92 7.11 -23.38
CA THR A 874 -17.28 8.35 -22.93
C THR A 874 -16.12 8.71 -23.85
N TYR A 875 -16.24 9.86 -24.53
CA TYR A 875 -15.19 10.41 -25.39
C TYR A 875 -14.22 11.27 -24.56
N LEU A 876 -12.94 10.92 -24.57
CA LEU A 876 -11.86 11.62 -23.87
C LEU A 876 -10.80 12.10 -24.87
N GLY A 877 -9.93 13.04 -24.47
CA GLY A 877 -8.93 13.64 -25.36
C GLY A 877 -7.96 12.67 -26.05
N SER A 878 -7.74 11.49 -25.48
CA SER A 878 -6.76 10.50 -25.96
C SER A 878 -7.31 9.07 -26.10
N LYS A 879 -8.60 8.87 -25.88
CA LYS A 879 -9.27 7.56 -25.99
C LYS A 879 -10.80 7.68 -25.94
N VAL A 880 -11.49 6.63 -26.36
CA VAL A 880 -12.93 6.43 -26.16
C VAL A 880 -13.13 5.22 -25.25
N GLU A 881 -13.89 5.40 -24.16
CA GLU A 881 -14.21 4.32 -23.22
C GLU A 881 -15.66 3.86 -23.42
N ILE A 882 -15.84 2.59 -23.76
CA ILE A 882 -17.14 1.93 -23.92
C ILE A 882 -17.37 1.05 -22.70
N LYS A 883 -18.33 1.41 -21.86
CA LYS A 883 -18.69 0.67 -20.65
C LYS A 883 -19.93 -0.17 -20.92
N LEU A 884 -19.73 -1.48 -20.99
CA LEU A 884 -20.77 -2.47 -21.19
C LEU A 884 -21.21 -3.08 -19.86
N LYS A 885 -22.49 -2.96 -19.51
CA LYS A 885 -23.04 -3.60 -18.32
C LYS A 885 -23.28 -5.08 -18.60
N LYS A 886 -22.75 -5.98 -17.77
CA LYS A 886 -23.05 -7.41 -17.91
C LYS A 886 -24.47 -7.68 -17.42
N ALA A 887 -25.26 -8.39 -18.22
CA ALA A 887 -26.54 -8.95 -17.78
C ALA A 887 -26.31 -10.20 -16.91
N GLU A 888 -25.21 -10.92 -17.17
CA GLU A 888 -24.85 -12.17 -16.50
C GLU A 888 -23.78 -11.97 -15.41
N SER A 889 -23.84 -12.79 -14.36
CA SER A 889 -22.86 -12.79 -13.26
C SER A 889 -21.62 -13.65 -13.56
N VAL A 890 -21.18 -13.71 -14.82
CA VAL A 890 -20.08 -14.57 -15.29
C VAL A 890 -18.82 -13.75 -15.62
N CYS A 891 -17.65 -14.30 -15.28
CA CYS A 891 -16.36 -13.75 -15.68
C CYS A 891 -16.07 -14.09 -17.15
N TRP A 892 -15.79 -13.08 -17.97
CA TRP A 892 -15.55 -13.27 -19.40
C TRP A 892 -14.12 -13.74 -19.63
N LYS A 893 -13.93 -14.87 -20.34
CA LYS A 893 -12.58 -15.38 -20.64
C LYS A 893 -11.90 -14.61 -21.77
N SER A 894 -12.69 -14.00 -22.64
CA SER A 894 -12.28 -13.16 -23.77
C SER A 894 -13.30 -12.04 -23.98
N LEU A 895 -12.94 -11.00 -24.75
CA LEU A 895 -13.90 -9.96 -25.14
C LEU A 895 -14.91 -10.47 -26.16
N ALA A 896 -14.42 -11.22 -27.15
CA ALA A 896 -15.22 -11.81 -28.22
C ALA A 896 -15.34 -13.34 -28.08
N SER A 897 -16.46 -13.91 -28.51
CA SER A 897 -16.67 -15.35 -28.62
C SER A 897 -15.85 -15.94 -29.78
N ARG A 898 -15.17 -17.07 -29.56
CA ARG A 898 -14.35 -17.73 -30.59
C ARG A 898 -15.12 -18.73 -31.48
N ASP A 899 -16.36 -19.07 -31.12
CA ASP A 899 -17.04 -20.26 -31.64
C ASP A 899 -18.09 -20.01 -32.75
N ILE A 900 -18.02 -18.89 -33.49
CA ILE A 900 -19.01 -18.60 -34.56
C ILE A 900 -18.39 -18.45 -35.96
N MET A 901 -17.08 -18.64 -36.13
CA MET A 901 -16.46 -18.64 -37.47
C MET A 901 -16.43 -20.01 -38.19
N ASN A 902 -17.00 -21.08 -37.61
CA ASN A 902 -16.96 -22.44 -38.19
C ASN A 902 -18.32 -23.02 -38.62
N ILE A 903 -19.40 -22.23 -38.67
CA ILE A 903 -20.75 -22.75 -39.00
C ILE A 903 -21.02 -22.79 -40.52
N SER A 904 -20.04 -22.47 -41.37
CA SER A 904 -20.21 -22.55 -42.84
C SER A 904 -19.79 -23.87 -43.48
N ASN A 905 -19.33 -24.89 -42.72
CA ASN A 905 -18.77 -26.12 -43.30
C ASN A 905 -19.20 -27.43 -42.61
N MET A 906 -20.46 -27.56 -42.19
CA MET A 906 -21.05 -28.89 -41.96
C MET A 906 -22.42 -29.00 -42.62
N SER A 907 -22.38 -29.50 -43.85
CA SER A 907 -23.52 -30.02 -44.58
C SER A 907 -23.81 -31.45 -44.12
N ILE A 908 -25.10 -31.70 -43.84
CA ILE A 908 -25.79 -32.99 -43.60
C ILE A 908 -25.55 -33.63 -42.22
#